data_AF-A0A1Q7UZA7-F1
#
_entry.id   AF-A0A1Q7UZA7-F1
#
_cell.length_a   1.000
_cell.length_b   1.000
_cell.length_c   1.000
_cell.angle_alpha   90.00
_cell.angle_beta   90.00
_cell.angle_gamma   90.00
#
_symmetry.space_group_name_H-M   'P 1'
#
loop_
_entity.id
_entity.type
_entity.pdbx_description
1 polymer ?
#
loop_
_entity_poly.entity_id
_entity_poly.type
_entity_poly.pdbx_seq_one_letter_code
_entity_poly.pdbx_strand_id
1 'polypeptide(L)'
;MIEVRYERGVHLPRQDLWLDPRDARRFAFVSHAHSDHIAPHKEIVVSERTARLMQSRLPGSRTEYILPFGEKRTVRGVDLMLLPAGHIFGSAQCFLFAGNETLLYTGDFKLRPGRSAEPAEWRKADTLIMETTFGLSRYRFPPTEQVINQIIAFCQETIDDGGVPVLLGYSLGKAQEILCSLDGAGLTPMLHGSVYRMTRIYEQFGQSFCKYLRYNPNDVFGKVLICPPSANHSHMLEKIARKRVAMISGWAVDPNAIYRYQVDAAFALSDHADYNDLLRYVEFVQPRRVLTLHGFAASFARDLRERGTEAWALSEENQMEFTLPQIPARPSVATSDAGRCTEEGCASTSEFLAFANVGEAIAATPAKLEKIRLLADYLRGLTREHLRIATPYFTGKAFAQSDPRTLHAGWAVIFRAMQAATKVSDEEFHRIASSHGDAGKTAFEVLDGRTTPQPFSISETGELFENLHRARGPIAKAELLRNRFSRLSAREGQYIVKILTGDLRIGLREGLVEEAIAKAFGVPVEQVKEANMLLGDIGQTALLASRNELDRAELSIFRPIKCMLATPEPTAEAVWERFTEVAGTDRELASSASATVYLEDKFDGIRAQLHRSTQQVEIFSRDLRRITGQFPEVVDQACNFQEELIIDGEIIAFEKGRALTFFDLQKRLGRRSDGADLFARAAADVPVAFVIFDLLWLNGRSLLKTPLHQRRRYLSSVQLPPHFQIARVMPAHSAAEIEQTFQQARQRLNEGLMIKDPGSFYLPGNRGMFWFKLKKELATLDVVVVGAEFGHGKRNNVLSDYTFAVRDETTGKLSPIGKAYSGLTDAEIAELTEHFKQNTIEDHGRYREVKPDVILEVAFNSIQPSPRHASGLALRFPRIKAIRRDKNVDSIDTLQYARELAAQRASSSASLP
;
A
#
# COMPACT_ATOMS: atom_id res chain seq x y z
N MET A 1 31.55 -30.83 -6.99
CA MET A 1 30.21 -30.31 -6.68
C MET A 1 29.64 -29.72 -7.95
N ILE A 2 28.44 -30.13 -8.36
CA ILE A 2 27.78 -29.63 -9.58
C ILE A 2 27.67 -28.12 -9.50
N GLU A 3 28.19 -27.41 -10.50
CA GLU A 3 28.13 -25.95 -10.56
C GLU A 3 26.71 -25.53 -10.91
N VAL A 4 26.12 -24.67 -10.07
CA VAL A 4 24.76 -24.16 -10.23
C VAL A 4 24.82 -22.64 -10.27
N ARG A 5 24.30 -22.04 -11.34
CA ARG A 5 24.14 -20.59 -11.48
C ARG A 5 22.67 -20.23 -11.56
N TYR A 6 22.31 -19.08 -11.04
CA TYR A 6 20.95 -18.54 -11.16
C TYR A 6 20.98 -17.27 -12.01
N GLU A 7 20.45 -17.36 -13.23
CA GLU A 7 20.44 -16.29 -14.24
C GLU A 7 19.01 -16.12 -14.78
N ARG A 8 18.10 -15.66 -13.92
CA ARG A 8 16.63 -15.65 -14.18
C ARG A 8 16.07 -17.03 -14.54
N GLY A 9 16.66 -18.06 -13.94
CA GLY A 9 16.43 -19.49 -14.15
C GLY A 9 17.64 -20.25 -13.62
N VAL A 10 17.49 -21.52 -13.27
CA VAL A 10 18.62 -22.33 -12.79
C VAL A 10 19.39 -22.86 -13.99
N HIS A 11 20.68 -22.55 -14.07
CA HIS A 11 21.57 -22.98 -15.14
C HIS A 11 22.65 -23.90 -14.58
N LEU A 12 22.89 -25.01 -15.29
CA LEU A 12 23.97 -25.96 -15.03
C LEU A 12 25.01 -25.83 -16.15
N PRO A 13 26.05 -24.97 -16.00
CA PRO A 13 26.90 -24.56 -17.12
C PRO A 13 27.66 -25.71 -17.78
N ARG A 14 28.06 -26.73 -17.00
CA ARG A 14 28.77 -27.91 -17.52
C ARG A 14 27.89 -28.81 -18.37
N GLN A 15 26.58 -28.80 -18.13
CA GLN A 15 25.60 -29.60 -18.86
C GLN A 15 24.89 -28.79 -19.96
N ASP A 16 25.11 -27.46 -20.03
CA ASP A 16 24.34 -26.52 -20.87
C ASP A 16 22.82 -26.74 -20.71
N LEU A 17 22.40 -27.08 -19.49
CA LEU A 17 21.00 -27.40 -19.16
C LEU A 17 20.42 -26.33 -18.25
N TRP A 18 19.29 -25.78 -18.69
CA TRP A 18 18.48 -24.87 -17.89
C TRP A 18 17.32 -25.61 -17.23
N LEU A 19 17.00 -25.31 -15.98
CA LEU A 19 15.85 -25.87 -15.26
C LEU A 19 14.81 -24.75 -15.06
N ASP A 20 13.63 -24.92 -15.65
CA ASP A 20 12.52 -23.95 -15.70
C ASP A 20 12.93 -22.48 -15.95
N PRO A 21 13.73 -22.18 -17.00
CA PRO A 21 14.02 -20.79 -17.35
C PRO A 21 12.78 -20.06 -17.86
N ARG A 22 12.58 -18.81 -17.44
CA ARG A 22 11.45 -17.98 -17.90
C ARG A 22 11.64 -17.43 -19.31
N ASP A 23 12.89 -17.24 -19.71
CA ASP A 23 13.25 -16.73 -21.03
C ASP A 23 13.51 -17.90 -21.99
N ALA A 24 13.29 -17.67 -23.30
CA ALA A 24 13.56 -18.69 -24.31
C ALA A 24 15.04 -19.13 -24.26
N ARG A 25 15.25 -20.45 -24.22
CA ARG A 25 16.60 -21.07 -24.14
C ARG A 25 16.73 -22.13 -25.23
N ARG A 26 17.98 -22.47 -25.55
CA ARG A 26 18.27 -23.52 -26.53
C ARG A 26 17.84 -24.89 -26.00
N PHE A 27 18.25 -25.24 -24.78
CA PHE A 27 17.99 -26.54 -24.15
C PHE A 27 17.55 -26.35 -22.71
N ALA A 28 16.37 -26.86 -22.35
CA ALA A 28 15.79 -26.68 -21.02
C ALA A 28 15.05 -27.92 -20.54
N PHE A 29 15.04 -28.15 -19.23
CA PHE A 29 14.07 -28.99 -18.56
C PHE A 29 12.85 -28.15 -18.19
N VAL A 30 11.65 -28.67 -18.48
CA VAL A 30 10.38 -28.05 -18.09
C VAL A 30 9.67 -29.00 -17.13
N SER A 31 9.54 -28.58 -15.87
CA SER A 31 8.92 -29.38 -14.81
C SER A 31 7.44 -29.57 -15.05
N HIS A 32 6.72 -28.51 -15.45
CA HIS A 32 5.27 -28.55 -15.63
C HIS A 32 4.74 -27.39 -16.49
N ALA A 33 3.48 -27.50 -16.91
CA ALA A 33 2.87 -26.61 -17.91
C ALA A 33 2.18 -25.35 -17.31
N HIS A 34 2.72 -24.77 -16.23
CA HIS A 34 2.29 -23.43 -15.78
C HIS A 34 3.00 -22.31 -16.54
N SER A 35 2.37 -21.15 -16.64
CA SER A 35 2.82 -20.04 -17.49
C SER A 35 4.19 -19.46 -17.10
N ASP A 36 4.56 -19.61 -15.84
CA ASP A 36 5.81 -19.15 -15.24
C ASP A 36 6.94 -20.19 -15.28
N HIS A 37 6.66 -21.40 -15.78
CA HIS A 37 7.62 -22.48 -16.02
C HIS A 37 7.78 -22.83 -17.51
N ILE A 38 6.98 -22.24 -18.40
CA ILE A 38 7.04 -22.49 -19.84
C ILE A 38 7.50 -21.26 -20.61
N ALA A 39 8.43 -21.46 -21.54
CA ALA A 39 8.78 -20.48 -22.56
C ALA A 39 8.95 -21.18 -23.93
N PRO A 40 9.09 -20.41 -25.04
CA PRO A 40 9.31 -20.98 -26.37
C PRO A 40 10.78 -21.46 -26.53
N HIS A 41 11.21 -22.42 -25.71
CA HIS A 41 12.52 -23.06 -25.83
C HIS A 41 12.61 -23.88 -27.12
N LYS A 42 13.82 -24.00 -27.68
CA LYS A 42 14.04 -24.77 -28.91
C LYS A 42 13.94 -26.28 -28.67
N GLU A 43 14.58 -26.74 -27.59
CA GLU A 43 14.65 -28.15 -27.22
C GLU A 43 14.31 -28.29 -25.73
N ILE A 44 13.43 -29.24 -25.38
CA ILE A 44 13.00 -29.46 -23.99
C ILE A 44 13.09 -30.91 -23.55
N VAL A 45 13.49 -31.14 -22.29
CA VAL A 45 13.27 -32.40 -21.56
C VAL A 45 11.98 -32.23 -20.76
N VAL A 46 11.04 -33.15 -20.93
CA VAL A 46 9.68 -33.00 -20.41
C VAL A 46 9.01 -34.37 -20.20
N SER A 47 8.02 -34.45 -19.30
CA SER A 47 7.17 -35.64 -19.20
C SER A 47 6.14 -35.67 -20.33
N GLU A 48 5.62 -36.85 -20.65
CA GLU A 48 4.61 -37.02 -21.72
C GLU A 48 3.35 -36.17 -21.48
N ARG A 49 2.86 -36.18 -20.24
CA ARG A 49 1.66 -35.45 -19.82
C ARG A 49 1.89 -33.94 -19.85
N THR A 50 3.05 -33.47 -19.38
CA THR A 50 3.42 -32.04 -19.45
C THR A 50 3.55 -31.58 -20.90
N ALA A 51 4.18 -32.36 -21.78
CA ALA A 51 4.29 -32.04 -23.21
C ALA A 51 2.91 -31.83 -23.85
N ARG A 52 1.96 -32.74 -23.57
CA ARG A 52 0.60 -32.62 -24.09
C ARG A 52 -0.14 -31.38 -23.57
N LEU A 53 0.03 -31.05 -22.29
CA LEU A 53 -0.53 -29.83 -21.69
C LEU A 53 0.11 -28.57 -22.29
N MET A 54 1.43 -28.58 -22.49
CA MET A 54 2.19 -27.50 -23.12
C MET A 54 1.69 -27.23 -24.54
N GLN A 55 1.47 -28.26 -25.36
CA GLN A 55 0.97 -28.08 -26.73
C GLN A 55 -0.36 -27.30 -26.78
N SER A 56 -1.22 -27.45 -25.77
CA SER A 56 -2.48 -26.70 -25.67
C SER A 56 -2.30 -25.28 -25.13
N ARG A 57 -1.26 -25.01 -24.33
CA ARG A 57 -1.07 -23.73 -23.62
C ARG A 57 -0.07 -22.80 -24.30
N LEU A 58 0.93 -23.36 -24.95
CA LEU A 58 1.98 -22.68 -25.69
C LEU A 58 2.18 -23.41 -27.03
N PRO A 59 1.29 -23.20 -28.00
CA PRO A 59 1.45 -23.81 -29.32
C PRO A 59 2.72 -23.29 -29.99
N GLY A 60 3.45 -24.18 -30.65
CA GLY A 60 4.69 -23.83 -31.35
C GLY A 60 5.47 -25.08 -31.74
N SER A 61 6.45 -24.93 -32.64
CA SER A 61 7.38 -26.01 -32.95
C SER A 61 8.55 -25.99 -31.97
N ARG A 62 8.84 -27.17 -31.39
CA ARG A 62 9.97 -27.41 -30.49
C ARG A 62 10.38 -28.88 -30.58
N THR A 63 11.62 -29.20 -30.25
CA THR A 63 12.06 -30.59 -30.09
C THR A 63 11.79 -31.04 -28.66
N GLU A 64 11.00 -32.10 -28.50
CA GLU A 64 10.62 -32.62 -27.18
C GLU A 64 11.31 -33.96 -26.92
N TYR A 65 12.14 -34.01 -25.89
CA TYR A 65 12.69 -35.23 -25.33
C TYR A 65 11.77 -35.71 -24.21
N ILE A 66 10.82 -36.56 -24.58
CA ILE A 66 9.83 -37.12 -23.65
C ILE A 66 10.47 -38.26 -22.85
N LEU A 67 10.52 -38.10 -21.53
CA LEU A 67 11.06 -39.10 -20.60
C LEU A 67 9.94 -39.69 -19.72
N PRO A 68 9.78 -41.02 -19.68
CA PRO A 68 8.94 -41.67 -18.68
C PRO A 68 9.50 -41.48 -17.26
N PHE A 69 8.60 -41.45 -16.28
CA PHE A 69 9.01 -41.38 -14.87
C PHE A 69 9.79 -42.63 -14.45
N GLY A 70 10.86 -42.44 -13.67
CA GLY A 70 11.70 -43.52 -13.14
C GLY A 70 12.70 -44.11 -14.15
N GLU A 71 12.65 -43.73 -15.42
CA GLU A 71 13.61 -44.19 -16.43
C GLU A 71 14.82 -43.26 -16.55
N LYS A 72 16.02 -43.81 -16.43
CA LYS A 72 17.27 -43.08 -16.72
C LYS A 72 17.50 -43.03 -18.24
N ARG A 73 17.70 -41.83 -18.78
CA ARG A 73 18.04 -41.60 -20.20
C ARG A 73 19.14 -40.56 -20.37
N THR A 74 19.93 -40.70 -21.43
CA THR A 74 20.93 -39.71 -21.82
C THR A 74 20.36 -38.79 -22.90
N VAL A 75 20.29 -37.50 -22.64
CA VAL A 75 19.83 -36.47 -23.57
C VAL A 75 20.93 -35.44 -23.73
N ARG A 76 21.43 -35.24 -24.96
CA ARG A 76 22.54 -34.31 -25.26
C ARG A 76 23.79 -34.52 -24.39
N GLY A 77 24.11 -35.77 -24.08
CA GLY A 77 25.25 -36.12 -23.22
C GLY A 77 25.00 -35.91 -21.72
N VAL A 78 23.78 -35.58 -21.31
CA VAL A 78 23.37 -35.42 -19.92
C VAL A 78 22.53 -36.62 -19.50
N ASP A 79 22.95 -37.32 -18.45
CA ASP A 79 22.21 -38.43 -17.85
C ASP A 79 21.14 -37.89 -16.89
N LEU A 80 19.87 -38.12 -17.22
CA LEU A 80 18.72 -37.57 -16.50
C LEU A 80 17.68 -38.67 -16.22
N MET A 81 16.86 -38.45 -15.20
CA MET A 81 15.68 -39.24 -14.88
C MET A 81 14.61 -38.30 -14.33
N LEU A 82 13.36 -38.48 -14.76
CA LEU A 82 12.25 -37.70 -14.23
C LEU A 82 11.58 -38.45 -13.08
N LEU A 83 11.25 -37.74 -12.00
CA LEU A 83 10.44 -38.25 -10.89
C LEU A 83 9.14 -37.44 -10.82
N PRO A 84 7.99 -38.03 -10.48
CA PRO A 84 6.75 -37.27 -10.28
C PRO A 84 6.91 -36.25 -9.13
N ALA A 85 6.38 -35.04 -9.31
CA ALA A 85 6.49 -33.94 -8.33
C ALA A 85 5.24 -33.76 -7.44
N GLY A 86 4.11 -34.38 -7.80
CA GLY A 86 2.86 -34.27 -7.02
C GLY A 86 2.13 -32.93 -7.10
N HIS A 87 2.64 -31.95 -7.85
CA HIS A 87 2.08 -30.61 -7.93
C HIS A 87 0.85 -30.56 -8.85
N ILE A 88 1.03 -30.86 -10.13
CA ILE A 88 -0.04 -31.03 -11.12
C ILE A 88 0.20 -32.29 -11.96
N PHE A 89 -0.79 -32.68 -12.76
CA PHE A 89 -0.69 -33.85 -13.62
C PHE A 89 0.49 -33.77 -14.58
N GLY A 90 1.36 -34.77 -14.52
CA GLY A 90 2.60 -34.81 -15.29
C GLY A 90 3.73 -33.94 -14.75
N SER A 91 3.53 -33.21 -13.65
CA SER A 91 4.61 -32.41 -13.05
C SER A 91 5.79 -33.29 -12.66
N ALA A 92 6.98 -32.85 -13.05
CA ALA A 92 8.21 -33.62 -12.98
C ALA A 92 9.29 -32.89 -12.19
N GLN A 93 10.05 -33.67 -11.45
CA GLN A 93 11.32 -33.31 -10.86
C GLN A 93 12.43 -33.88 -11.73
N CYS A 94 13.55 -33.18 -11.82
CA CYS A 94 14.69 -33.59 -12.63
C CYS A 94 15.81 -34.15 -11.74
N PHE A 95 16.10 -35.44 -11.87
CA PHE A 95 17.21 -36.11 -11.21
C PHE A 95 18.36 -36.27 -12.19
N LEU A 96 19.49 -35.62 -11.92
CA LEU A 96 20.65 -35.54 -12.79
C LEU A 96 21.82 -36.34 -12.22
N PHE A 97 22.50 -37.08 -13.10
CA PHE A 97 23.70 -37.84 -12.78
C PHE A 97 24.93 -37.15 -13.41
N ALA A 98 25.88 -36.71 -12.59
CA ALA A 98 27.12 -36.06 -13.03
C ALA A 98 28.35 -36.77 -12.44
N GLY A 99 28.73 -37.90 -13.05
CA GLY A 99 29.81 -38.75 -12.52
C GLY A 99 29.40 -39.37 -11.18
N ASN A 100 30.15 -39.07 -10.12
CA ASN A 100 29.88 -39.56 -8.77
C ASN A 100 28.94 -38.64 -7.96
N GLU A 101 28.45 -37.54 -8.55
CA GLU A 101 27.55 -36.59 -7.90
C GLU A 101 26.15 -36.63 -8.50
N THR A 102 25.15 -36.39 -7.65
CA THR A 102 23.73 -36.38 -8.03
C THR A 102 23.05 -35.07 -7.63
N LEU A 103 22.12 -34.61 -8.46
CA LEU A 103 21.32 -33.42 -8.21
C LEU A 103 19.85 -33.72 -8.44
N LEU A 104 19.00 -33.33 -7.49
CA LEU A 104 17.56 -33.37 -7.63
C LEU A 104 17.02 -31.94 -7.66
N TYR A 105 16.35 -31.56 -8.75
CA TYR A 105 15.61 -30.31 -8.87
C TYR A 105 14.11 -30.58 -8.82
N THR A 106 13.40 -29.99 -7.87
CA THR A 106 11.98 -30.32 -7.63
C THR A 106 11.03 -29.64 -8.62
N GLY A 107 11.34 -28.42 -9.07
CA GLY A 107 10.30 -27.51 -9.55
C GLY A 107 9.21 -27.32 -8.48
N ASP A 108 8.02 -26.90 -8.90
CA ASP A 108 6.86 -26.88 -8.00
C ASP A 108 6.47 -28.32 -7.65
N PHE A 109 6.35 -28.61 -6.36
CA PHE A 109 6.07 -29.96 -5.87
C PHE A 109 5.11 -29.94 -4.68
N LYS A 110 4.50 -31.09 -4.41
CA LYS A 110 3.62 -31.30 -3.25
C LYS A 110 3.77 -32.71 -2.73
N LEU A 111 4.03 -32.82 -1.43
CA LEU A 111 4.22 -34.09 -0.76
C LEU A 111 2.91 -34.74 -0.30
N ARG A 112 1.91 -33.93 0.07
CA ARG A 112 0.57 -34.44 0.43
C ARG A 112 -0.07 -35.17 -0.75
N PRO A 113 -0.69 -36.35 -0.52
CA PRO A 113 -1.34 -37.09 -1.59
C PRO A 113 -2.52 -36.29 -2.17
N GLY A 114 -2.69 -36.38 -3.48
CA GLY A 114 -3.83 -35.82 -4.22
C GLY A 114 -4.33 -36.83 -5.25
N ARG A 115 -5.57 -36.65 -5.73
CA ARG A 115 -6.20 -37.55 -6.72
C ARG A 115 -6.03 -37.07 -8.17
N SER A 116 -5.60 -35.83 -8.37
CA SER A 116 -5.50 -35.17 -9.68
C SER A 116 -4.08 -35.17 -10.28
N ALA A 117 -3.09 -35.74 -9.58
CA ALA A 117 -1.70 -35.80 -9.99
C ALA A 117 -1.04 -37.07 -9.43
N GLU A 118 0.06 -37.49 -10.04
CA GLU A 118 0.90 -38.59 -9.58
C GLU A 118 1.51 -38.26 -8.20
N PRO A 119 1.61 -39.22 -7.26
CA PRO A 119 2.22 -38.95 -5.95
C PRO A 119 3.69 -38.54 -6.13
N ALA A 120 4.14 -37.56 -5.35
CA ALA A 120 5.54 -37.15 -5.39
C ALA A 120 6.45 -38.30 -4.98
N GLU A 121 7.47 -38.56 -5.79
CA GLU A 121 8.55 -39.49 -5.45
C GLU A 121 9.82 -38.73 -5.10
N TRP A 122 10.78 -39.40 -4.49
CA TRP A 122 12.07 -38.81 -4.15
C TRP A 122 13.16 -39.86 -4.19
N ARG A 123 14.39 -39.38 -4.30
CA ARG A 123 15.60 -40.18 -4.19
C ARG A 123 16.66 -39.42 -3.44
N LYS A 124 17.59 -40.17 -2.85
CA LYS A 124 18.78 -39.58 -2.28
C LYS A 124 19.59 -38.84 -3.34
N ALA A 125 19.99 -37.60 -3.07
CA ALA A 125 20.78 -36.77 -3.97
C ALA A 125 21.84 -35.98 -3.19
N ASP A 126 23.01 -35.70 -3.76
CA ASP A 126 24.04 -34.89 -3.10
C ASP A 126 23.63 -33.41 -3.00
N THR A 127 23.04 -32.87 -4.06
CA THR A 127 22.49 -31.51 -4.12
C THR A 127 20.98 -31.57 -4.31
N LEU A 128 20.22 -30.95 -3.41
CA LEU A 128 18.79 -30.72 -3.59
C LEU A 128 18.57 -29.26 -3.99
N ILE A 129 17.96 -29.01 -5.13
CA ILE A 129 17.43 -27.70 -5.50
C ILE A 129 15.91 -27.76 -5.36
N MET A 130 15.34 -26.99 -4.43
CA MET A 130 13.91 -27.08 -4.12
C MET A 130 13.18 -25.74 -4.11
N GLU A 131 11.94 -25.80 -4.56
CA GLU A 131 10.96 -24.72 -4.48
C GLU A 131 10.48 -24.52 -3.03
N THR A 132 10.26 -23.26 -2.62
CA THR A 132 9.92 -22.89 -1.23
C THR A 132 8.84 -21.79 -1.15
N THR A 133 7.78 -21.91 -1.96
CA THR A 133 6.67 -20.94 -2.07
C THR A 133 6.08 -20.63 -0.71
N PHE A 134 5.95 -21.67 0.12
CA PHE A 134 5.42 -21.61 1.49
C PHE A 134 6.50 -21.87 2.55
N GLY A 135 7.74 -21.40 2.32
CA GLY A 135 8.91 -21.60 3.19
C GLY A 135 8.91 -20.86 4.54
N LEU A 136 7.77 -20.36 5.04
CA LEU A 136 7.67 -19.78 6.39
C LEU A 136 6.76 -20.62 7.28
N SER A 137 7.13 -20.72 8.56
CA SER A 137 6.43 -21.55 9.56
C SER A 137 4.93 -21.26 9.72
N ARG A 138 4.47 -20.06 9.37
CA ARG A 138 3.05 -19.69 9.37
C ARG A 138 2.24 -20.34 8.24
N TYR A 139 2.87 -20.81 7.16
CA TYR A 139 2.20 -21.52 6.06
C TYR A 139 2.19 -23.01 6.33
N ARG A 140 1.49 -23.39 7.41
CA ARG A 140 1.13 -24.78 7.71
C ARG A 140 -0.32 -24.95 7.33
N PHE A 141 -0.60 -25.89 6.42
CA PHE A 141 -1.94 -26.04 5.91
C PHE A 141 -2.79 -26.92 6.84
N PRO A 142 -4.08 -26.60 7.01
CA PRO A 142 -5.00 -27.50 7.70
C PRO A 142 -5.09 -28.86 6.96
N PRO A 143 -5.54 -29.93 7.64
CA PRO A 143 -5.77 -31.22 7.01
C PRO A 143 -6.64 -31.11 5.75
N THR A 144 -6.19 -31.73 4.65
CA THR A 144 -6.86 -31.63 3.33
C THR A 144 -8.35 -32.00 3.41
N GLU A 145 -8.70 -33.08 4.11
CA GLU A 145 -10.10 -33.53 4.25
C GLU A 145 -10.98 -32.49 4.96
N GLN A 146 -10.43 -31.78 5.96
CA GLN A 146 -11.15 -30.71 6.64
C GLN A 146 -11.50 -29.57 5.67
N VAL A 147 -10.55 -29.17 4.82
CA VAL A 147 -10.77 -28.11 3.83
C VAL A 147 -11.76 -28.56 2.76
N ILE A 148 -11.68 -29.81 2.30
CA ILE A 148 -12.63 -30.38 1.34
C ILE A 148 -14.05 -30.37 1.91
N ASN A 149 -14.23 -30.78 3.17
CA ASN A 149 -15.53 -30.75 3.83
C ASN A 149 -16.10 -29.32 3.93
N GLN A 150 -15.26 -28.33 4.21
CA GLN A 150 -15.66 -26.92 4.21
C GLN A 150 -16.09 -26.41 2.82
N ILE A 151 -15.38 -26.83 1.77
CA ILE A 151 -15.74 -26.50 0.38
C ILE A 151 -17.09 -27.13 0.01
N ILE A 152 -17.31 -28.40 0.37
CA ILE A 152 -18.57 -29.11 0.11
C ILE A 152 -19.72 -28.45 0.86
N ALA A 153 -19.54 -28.14 2.15
CA ALA A 153 -20.55 -27.44 2.95
C ALA A 153 -20.92 -26.08 2.34
N PHE A 154 -19.92 -25.28 1.96
CA PHE A 154 -20.15 -24.01 1.27
C PHE A 154 -20.96 -24.17 -0.02
N CYS A 155 -20.70 -25.22 -0.80
CA CYS A 155 -21.45 -25.49 -2.03
C CYS A 155 -22.90 -25.88 -1.73
N GLN A 156 -23.12 -26.77 -0.76
CA GLN A 156 -24.44 -27.25 -0.37
C GLN A 156 -25.29 -26.11 0.19
N GLU A 157 -24.78 -25.36 1.18
CA GLU A 157 -25.46 -24.19 1.75
C GLU A 157 -25.85 -23.17 0.67
N THR A 158 -24.93 -22.87 -0.25
CA THR A 158 -25.23 -21.92 -1.34
C THR A 158 -26.35 -22.41 -2.25
N ILE A 159 -26.40 -23.71 -2.54
CA ILE A 159 -27.45 -24.32 -3.37
C ILE A 159 -28.78 -24.32 -2.63
N ASP A 160 -28.77 -24.67 -1.34
CA ASP A 160 -29.96 -24.71 -0.48
C ASP A 160 -30.59 -23.30 -0.33
N ASP A 161 -29.76 -22.26 -0.30
CA ASP A 161 -30.18 -20.84 -0.31
C ASP A 161 -30.68 -20.36 -1.69
N GLY A 162 -30.73 -21.23 -2.69
CA GLY A 162 -31.12 -20.92 -4.07
C GLY A 162 -30.09 -20.10 -4.85
N GLY A 163 -28.83 -20.10 -4.41
CA GLY A 163 -27.70 -19.47 -5.08
C GLY A 163 -26.88 -20.44 -5.94
N VAL A 164 -25.91 -19.89 -6.66
CA VAL A 164 -24.92 -20.66 -7.44
C VAL A 164 -23.55 -20.55 -6.75
N PRO A 165 -22.99 -21.64 -6.20
CA PRO A 165 -21.64 -21.63 -5.68
C PRO A 165 -20.62 -21.56 -6.82
N VAL A 166 -19.68 -20.63 -6.70
CA VAL A 166 -18.58 -20.43 -7.65
C VAL A 166 -17.26 -20.70 -6.93
N LEU A 167 -16.50 -21.69 -7.38
CA LEU A 167 -15.19 -22.02 -6.85
C LEU A 167 -14.11 -21.51 -7.80
N LEU A 168 -13.32 -20.54 -7.35
CA LEU A 168 -12.19 -19.98 -8.09
C LEU A 168 -10.93 -20.81 -7.83
N GLY A 169 -10.40 -21.44 -8.88
CA GLY A 169 -9.17 -22.21 -8.86
C GLY A 169 -8.45 -22.12 -10.21
N TYR A 170 -7.12 -22.07 -10.19
CA TYR A 170 -6.33 -22.03 -11.42
C TYR A 170 -6.74 -23.15 -12.38
N SER A 171 -6.82 -22.83 -13.68
CA SER A 171 -7.44 -23.71 -14.67
C SER A 171 -6.71 -25.04 -14.91
N LEU A 172 -5.45 -25.12 -14.49
CA LEU A 172 -4.61 -26.32 -14.56
C LEU A 172 -4.07 -26.65 -13.16
N GLY A 173 -4.32 -27.86 -12.69
CA GLY A 173 -3.97 -28.31 -11.33
C GLY A 173 -5.14 -28.12 -10.38
N LYS A 174 -5.24 -26.91 -9.82
CA LYS A 174 -6.21 -26.57 -8.76
C LYS A 174 -7.65 -26.92 -9.11
N ALA A 175 -8.10 -26.58 -10.32
CA ALA A 175 -9.47 -26.88 -10.73
C ALA A 175 -9.76 -28.38 -10.86
N GLN A 176 -8.77 -29.18 -11.28
CA GLN A 176 -8.89 -30.64 -11.33
C GLN A 176 -8.84 -31.25 -9.91
N GLU A 177 -8.07 -30.66 -8.99
CA GLU A 177 -8.08 -31.08 -7.59
C GLU A 177 -9.44 -30.79 -6.93
N ILE A 178 -10.01 -29.61 -7.15
CA ILE A 178 -11.38 -29.28 -6.71
C ILE A 178 -12.36 -30.31 -7.29
N LEU A 179 -12.25 -30.63 -8.58
CA LEU A 179 -13.13 -31.58 -9.23
C LEU A 179 -13.05 -32.98 -8.60
N CYS A 180 -11.85 -33.48 -8.30
CA CYS A 180 -11.67 -34.74 -7.56
C CYS A 180 -12.21 -34.68 -6.12
N SER A 181 -12.20 -33.50 -5.51
CA SER A 181 -12.67 -33.29 -4.12
C SER A 181 -14.19 -33.28 -4.00
N LEU A 182 -14.91 -32.99 -5.09
CA LEU A 182 -16.38 -33.01 -5.13
C LEU A 182 -16.94 -34.40 -5.50
N ASP A 183 -16.08 -35.37 -5.79
CA ASP A 183 -16.47 -36.74 -6.12
C ASP A 183 -17.19 -37.40 -4.95
N GLY A 184 -18.37 -37.97 -5.20
CA GLY A 184 -19.22 -38.57 -4.16
C GLY A 184 -20.02 -37.59 -3.30
N ALA A 185 -19.87 -36.27 -3.48
CA ALA A 185 -20.56 -35.25 -2.66
C ALA A 185 -22.01 -34.96 -3.07
N GLY A 186 -22.54 -35.64 -4.10
CA GLY A 186 -23.88 -35.38 -4.67
C GLY A 186 -24.00 -34.04 -5.42
N LEU A 187 -22.90 -33.32 -5.60
CA LEU A 187 -22.85 -32.04 -6.31
C LEU A 187 -22.62 -32.26 -7.81
N THR A 188 -23.12 -31.35 -8.66
CA THR A 188 -22.87 -31.38 -10.12
C THR A 188 -21.94 -30.24 -10.52
N PRO A 189 -20.63 -30.49 -10.76
CA PRO A 189 -19.70 -29.47 -11.19
C PRO A 189 -19.96 -29.01 -12.63
N MET A 190 -19.82 -27.72 -12.87
CA MET A 190 -19.90 -27.07 -14.17
C MET A 190 -18.61 -26.28 -14.41
N LEU A 191 -17.92 -26.56 -15.51
CA LEU A 191 -16.56 -26.08 -15.74
C LEU A 191 -16.52 -24.91 -16.71
N HIS A 192 -15.78 -23.86 -16.33
CA HIS A 192 -15.37 -22.80 -17.25
C HIS A 192 -14.62 -23.36 -18.47
N GLY A 193 -14.71 -22.69 -19.62
CA GLY A 193 -14.14 -23.18 -20.88
C GLY A 193 -12.65 -23.53 -20.83
N SER A 194 -11.84 -22.76 -20.10
CA SER A 194 -10.41 -23.06 -19.91
C SER A 194 -10.19 -24.28 -19.01
N VAL A 195 -10.96 -24.39 -17.92
CA VAL A 195 -10.91 -25.53 -16.99
C VAL A 195 -11.33 -26.81 -17.72
N TYR A 196 -12.46 -26.77 -18.42
CA TYR A 196 -12.96 -27.89 -19.23
C TYR A 196 -11.91 -28.40 -20.22
N ARG A 197 -11.23 -27.48 -20.93
CA ARG A 197 -10.18 -27.85 -21.89
C ARG A 197 -9.04 -28.62 -21.22
N MET A 198 -8.57 -28.16 -20.06
CA MET A 198 -7.49 -28.83 -19.33
C MET A 198 -7.93 -30.18 -18.80
N THR A 199 -9.14 -30.27 -18.22
CA THR A 199 -9.70 -31.54 -17.73
C THR A 199 -9.83 -32.59 -18.84
N ARG A 200 -10.24 -32.20 -20.06
CA ARG A 200 -10.28 -33.11 -21.22
C ARG A 200 -8.92 -33.66 -21.63
N ILE A 201 -7.82 -32.95 -21.36
CA ILE A 201 -6.47 -33.46 -21.62
C ILE A 201 -6.11 -34.56 -20.62
N TYR A 202 -6.48 -34.40 -19.36
CA TYR A 202 -6.22 -35.42 -18.33
C TYR A 202 -6.92 -36.75 -18.67
N GLU A 203 -8.16 -36.68 -19.14
CA GLU A 203 -8.93 -37.87 -19.55
C GLU A 203 -8.32 -38.64 -20.73
N GLN A 204 -7.57 -37.97 -21.62
CA GLN A 204 -6.85 -38.64 -22.72
C GLN A 204 -5.79 -39.62 -22.21
N PHE A 205 -5.33 -39.43 -20.97
CA PHE A 205 -4.35 -40.29 -20.29
C PHE A 205 -4.98 -41.19 -19.22
N GLY A 206 -6.30 -41.39 -19.27
CA GLY A 206 -7.01 -42.33 -18.39
C GLY A 206 -7.36 -41.78 -17.01
N GLN A 207 -7.13 -40.49 -16.73
CA GLN A 207 -7.62 -39.88 -15.49
C GLN A 207 -9.15 -39.82 -15.49
N SER A 208 -9.77 -40.27 -14.41
CA SER A 208 -11.21 -40.20 -14.22
C SER A 208 -11.59 -39.11 -13.22
N PHE A 209 -12.73 -38.47 -13.46
CA PHE A 209 -13.33 -37.42 -12.62
C PHE A 209 -14.82 -37.72 -12.40
N CYS A 210 -15.42 -37.10 -11.39
CA CYS A 210 -16.87 -37.14 -11.22
C CYS A 210 -17.59 -36.54 -12.44
N LYS A 211 -18.87 -36.84 -12.63
CA LYS A 211 -19.65 -36.29 -13.73
C LYS A 211 -19.66 -34.76 -13.67
N TYR A 212 -19.20 -34.10 -14.74
CA TYR A 212 -19.18 -32.64 -14.86
C TYR A 212 -19.78 -32.17 -16.18
N LEU A 213 -20.21 -30.91 -16.20
CA LEU A 213 -20.78 -30.23 -17.36
C LEU A 213 -19.86 -29.11 -17.85
N ARG A 214 -19.97 -28.73 -19.13
CA ARG A 214 -19.37 -27.49 -19.62
C ARG A 214 -20.29 -26.32 -19.26
N TYR A 215 -19.71 -25.17 -18.91
CA TYR A 215 -20.47 -23.96 -18.60
C TYR A 215 -21.54 -23.66 -19.66
N ASN A 216 -22.79 -23.50 -19.19
CA ASN A 216 -23.94 -23.08 -19.96
C ASN A 216 -24.66 -21.97 -19.18
N PRO A 217 -24.75 -20.73 -19.70
CA PRO A 217 -25.37 -19.62 -18.98
C PRO A 217 -26.85 -19.84 -18.63
N ASN A 218 -27.55 -20.70 -19.38
CA ASN A 218 -28.98 -20.93 -19.19
C ASN A 218 -29.31 -22.04 -18.19
N ASP A 219 -28.30 -22.70 -17.61
CA ASP A 219 -28.48 -23.91 -16.80
C ASP A 219 -27.52 -23.94 -15.60
N VAL A 220 -27.33 -22.81 -14.92
CA VAL A 220 -26.36 -22.69 -13.80
C VAL A 220 -26.93 -23.07 -12.43
N PHE A 221 -28.25 -23.07 -12.26
CA PHE A 221 -28.89 -23.34 -10.97
C PHE A 221 -28.72 -24.80 -10.53
N GLY A 222 -28.51 -25.01 -9.22
CA GLY A 222 -28.27 -26.32 -8.61
C GLY A 222 -26.91 -26.95 -8.93
N LYS A 223 -25.97 -26.18 -9.48
CA LYS A 223 -24.64 -26.66 -9.93
C LYS A 223 -23.53 -25.86 -9.30
N VAL A 224 -22.33 -26.46 -9.24
CA VAL A 224 -21.12 -25.82 -8.72
C VAL A 224 -20.25 -25.33 -9.87
N LEU A 225 -20.12 -24.02 -10.02
CA LEU A 225 -19.34 -23.43 -11.10
C LEU A 225 -17.86 -23.35 -10.73
N ILE A 226 -16.98 -24.01 -11.49
CA ILE A 226 -15.52 -23.97 -11.28
C ILE A 226 -14.88 -23.07 -12.34
N CYS A 227 -14.23 -22.00 -11.90
CA CYS A 227 -13.67 -20.96 -12.78
C CYS A 227 -12.22 -20.60 -12.42
N PRO A 228 -11.42 -20.10 -13.39
CA PRO A 228 -10.15 -19.46 -13.05
C PRO A 228 -10.38 -18.16 -12.27
N PRO A 229 -9.44 -17.73 -11.40
CA PRO A 229 -9.57 -16.49 -10.64
C PRO A 229 -9.78 -15.24 -11.51
N SER A 230 -9.25 -15.23 -12.74
CA SER A 230 -9.45 -14.15 -13.71
C SER A 230 -10.93 -13.96 -14.13
N ALA A 231 -11.80 -14.94 -13.86
CA ALA A 231 -13.22 -14.84 -14.16
C ALA A 231 -14.03 -14.10 -13.08
N ASN A 232 -13.45 -13.78 -11.91
CA ASN A 232 -14.17 -13.22 -10.75
C ASN A 232 -14.98 -11.96 -11.11
N HIS A 233 -14.43 -11.11 -11.97
CA HIS A 233 -15.06 -9.86 -12.43
C HIS A 233 -15.50 -9.92 -13.90
N SER A 234 -15.76 -11.13 -14.41
CA SER A 234 -16.22 -11.30 -15.79
C SER A 234 -17.73 -11.12 -15.92
N HIS A 235 -18.18 -10.60 -17.06
CA HIS A 235 -19.61 -10.51 -17.41
C HIS A 235 -20.38 -11.83 -17.28
N MET A 236 -19.68 -12.96 -17.38
CA MET A 236 -20.25 -14.29 -17.19
C MET A 236 -20.76 -14.48 -15.76
N LEU A 237 -19.96 -14.13 -14.74
CA LEU A 237 -20.37 -14.24 -13.35
C LEU A 237 -21.30 -13.11 -12.95
N GLU A 238 -21.14 -11.90 -13.49
CA GLU A 238 -22.04 -10.77 -13.23
C GLU A 238 -23.50 -11.07 -13.58
N LYS A 239 -23.75 -11.83 -14.66
CA LYS A 239 -25.10 -12.24 -15.07
C LYS A 239 -25.77 -13.25 -14.13
N ILE A 240 -25.01 -13.89 -13.25
CA ILE A 240 -25.55 -14.80 -12.24
C ILE A 240 -25.99 -13.95 -11.05
N ALA A 241 -27.31 -13.75 -10.93
CA ALA A 241 -27.92 -12.84 -9.97
C ALA A 241 -27.64 -13.24 -8.50
N ARG A 242 -27.83 -14.53 -8.17
CA ARG A 242 -27.55 -15.08 -6.83
C ARG A 242 -26.36 -16.03 -6.92
N LYS A 243 -25.17 -15.54 -6.58
CA LYS A 243 -23.94 -16.34 -6.51
C LYS A 243 -23.21 -16.09 -5.19
N ARG A 244 -22.52 -17.12 -4.71
CA ARG A 244 -21.49 -16.99 -3.67
C ARG A 244 -20.19 -17.50 -4.26
N VAL A 245 -19.12 -16.72 -4.12
CA VAL A 245 -17.81 -16.98 -4.73
C VAL A 245 -16.83 -17.36 -3.64
N ALA A 246 -16.09 -18.46 -3.83
CA ALA A 246 -15.02 -18.88 -2.95
C ALA A 246 -13.69 -18.96 -3.69
N MET A 247 -12.61 -18.46 -3.07
CA MET A 247 -11.24 -18.63 -3.59
C MET A 247 -10.58 -19.87 -3.00
N ILE A 248 -10.05 -20.74 -3.85
CA ILE A 248 -9.32 -21.95 -3.44
C ILE A 248 -7.83 -21.76 -3.70
N SER A 249 -7.05 -21.55 -2.64
CA SER A 249 -5.61 -21.25 -2.75
C SER A 249 -4.86 -21.54 -1.45
N GLY A 250 -3.60 -21.97 -1.54
CA GLY A 250 -2.72 -22.08 -0.36
C GLY A 250 -2.48 -20.76 0.38
N TRP A 251 -2.70 -19.61 -0.28
CA TRP A 251 -2.64 -18.30 0.37
C TRP A 251 -3.85 -18.00 1.27
N ALA A 252 -4.91 -18.81 1.21
CA ALA A 252 -6.11 -18.66 2.02
C ALA A 252 -5.93 -19.06 3.50
N VAL A 253 -4.73 -19.48 3.89
CA VAL A 253 -4.33 -19.57 5.32
C VAL A 253 -4.35 -18.19 5.99
N ASP A 254 -4.16 -17.12 5.21
CA ASP A 254 -4.27 -15.74 5.71
C ASP A 254 -5.75 -15.36 5.92
N PRO A 255 -6.13 -14.92 7.14
CA PRO A 255 -7.51 -14.48 7.42
C PRO A 255 -8.00 -13.36 6.50
N ASN A 256 -7.10 -12.57 5.91
CA ASN A 256 -7.45 -11.48 4.99
C ASN A 256 -7.69 -11.95 3.55
N ALA A 257 -7.61 -13.26 3.25
CA ALA A 257 -7.72 -13.77 1.89
C ALA A 257 -9.07 -13.42 1.23
N ILE A 258 -10.16 -13.44 1.99
CA ILE A 258 -11.51 -13.07 1.54
C ILE A 258 -11.50 -11.64 0.95
N TYR A 259 -10.92 -10.68 1.69
CA TYR A 259 -10.80 -9.29 1.25
C TYR A 259 -9.81 -9.12 0.09
N ARG A 260 -8.68 -9.84 0.14
CA ARG A 260 -7.63 -9.78 -0.90
C ARG A 260 -8.16 -10.24 -2.25
N TYR A 261 -8.93 -11.33 -2.27
CA TYR A 261 -9.47 -11.92 -3.48
C TYR A 261 -10.84 -11.38 -3.87
N GLN A 262 -11.48 -10.57 -3.01
CA GLN A 262 -12.82 -10.03 -3.23
C GLN A 262 -13.84 -11.15 -3.52
N VAL A 263 -13.91 -12.09 -2.58
CA VAL A 263 -14.76 -13.28 -2.63
C VAL A 263 -15.54 -13.39 -1.33
N ASP A 264 -16.57 -14.24 -1.28
CA ASP A 264 -17.40 -14.48 -0.10
C ASP A 264 -16.78 -15.49 0.88
N ALA A 265 -15.93 -16.39 0.39
CA ALA A 265 -15.19 -17.35 1.20
C ALA A 265 -13.78 -17.64 0.63
N ALA A 266 -12.87 -18.15 1.45
CA ALA A 266 -11.55 -18.56 1.00
C ALA A 266 -11.12 -19.85 1.71
N PHE A 267 -10.61 -20.83 0.96
CA PHE A 267 -10.26 -22.16 1.47
C PHE A 267 -8.81 -22.53 1.13
N ALA A 268 -8.07 -22.96 2.15
CA ALA A 268 -6.62 -23.20 2.11
C ALA A 268 -6.23 -24.55 1.48
N LEU A 269 -6.75 -24.85 0.28
CA LEU A 269 -6.37 -26.04 -0.48
C LEU A 269 -5.26 -25.68 -1.48
N SER A 270 -4.09 -26.30 -1.36
CA SER A 270 -2.88 -25.96 -2.13
C SER A 270 -2.32 -27.13 -2.94
N ASP A 271 -1.76 -26.80 -4.11
CA ASP A 271 -1.01 -27.73 -4.98
C ASP A 271 0.49 -27.70 -4.68
N HIS A 272 0.93 -26.95 -3.67
CA HIS A 272 2.34 -26.89 -3.25
C HIS A 272 2.53 -27.56 -1.89
N ALA A 273 3.78 -27.94 -1.61
CA ALA A 273 4.26 -28.29 -0.29
C ALA A 273 4.06 -27.13 0.69
N ASP A 274 3.57 -27.43 1.90
CA ASP A 274 3.56 -26.46 3.00
C ASP A 274 4.89 -26.49 3.77
N TYR A 275 5.06 -25.64 4.76
CA TYR A 275 6.31 -25.57 5.53
C TYR A 275 6.77 -26.92 6.10
N ASN A 276 5.83 -27.75 6.58
CA ASN A 276 6.17 -29.05 7.15
C ASN A 276 6.56 -30.06 6.08
N ASP A 277 5.88 -30.04 4.92
CA ASP A 277 6.24 -30.88 3.78
C ASP A 277 7.64 -30.54 3.26
N LEU A 278 8.00 -29.25 3.19
CA LEU A 278 9.33 -28.82 2.75
C LEU A 278 10.43 -29.41 3.65
N LEU A 279 10.23 -29.38 4.97
CA LEU A 279 11.19 -29.96 5.94
C LEU A 279 11.30 -31.48 5.76
N ARG A 280 10.17 -32.19 5.69
CA ARG A 280 10.15 -33.65 5.47
C ARG A 280 10.80 -34.04 4.14
N TYR A 281 10.62 -33.23 3.10
CA TYR A 281 11.23 -33.51 1.80
C TYR A 281 12.76 -33.47 1.86
N VAL A 282 13.34 -32.53 2.61
CA VAL A 282 14.79 -32.49 2.87
C VAL A 282 15.25 -33.74 3.63
N GLU A 283 14.49 -34.19 4.64
CA GLU A 283 14.78 -35.41 5.40
C GLU A 283 14.74 -36.67 4.51
N PHE A 284 13.79 -36.73 3.58
CA PHE A 284 13.63 -37.84 2.63
C PHE A 284 14.75 -37.91 1.58
N VAL A 285 15.20 -36.76 1.09
CA VAL A 285 16.27 -36.68 0.07
C VAL A 285 17.67 -36.82 0.69
N GLN A 286 17.84 -36.50 1.97
CA GLN A 286 19.13 -36.56 2.68
C GLN A 286 20.31 -35.89 1.92
N PRO A 287 20.16 -34.62 1.49
CA PRO A 287 21.19 -33.96 0.70
C PRO A 287 22.39 -33.50 1.52
N ARG A 288 23.56 -33.39 0.87
CA ARG A 288 24.73 -32.74 1.47
C ARG A 288 24.54 -31.23 1.53
N ARG A 289 23.91 -30.66 0.49
CA ARG A 289 23.52 -29.24 0.43
C ARG A 289 22.14 -29.03 -0.17
N VAL A 290 21.45 -28.01 0.30
CA VAL A 290 20.15 -27.57 -0.20
C VAL A 290 20.26 -26.19 -0.82
N LEU A 291 19.69 -26.03 -2.01
CA LEU A 291 19.57 -24.77 -2.72
C LEU A 291 18.09 -24.42 -2.82
N THR A 292 17.66 -23.37 -2.14
CA THR A 292 16.24 -22.97 -2.10
C THR A 292 15.93 -21.94 -3.16
N LEU A 293 14.73 -22.04 -3.73
CA LEU A 293 14.22 -21.21 -4.82
C LEU A 293 12.81 -20.71 -4.51
N HIS A 294 12.44 -19.57 -5.11
CA HIS A 294 11.09 -19.01 -5.09
C HIS A 294 10.53 -18.75 -3.67
N GLY A 295 9.38 -18.09 -3.58
CA GLY A 295 8.72 -17.76 -2.32
C GLY A 295 9.61 -17.16 -1.24
N PHE A 296 9.85 -17.95 -0.19
CA PHE A 296 10.60 -17.56 1.01
C PHE A 296 11.96 -18.26 1.11
N ALA A 297 12.62 -18.48 -0.03
CA ALA A 297 13.89 -19.20 -0.17
C ALA A 297 14.95 -18.85 0.88
N ALA A 298 15.25 -17.56 1.08
CA ALA A 298 16.29 -17.13 2.02
C ALA A 298 15.93 -17.45 3.48
N SER A 299 14.66 -17.26 3.85
CA SER A 299 14.16 -17.59 5.20
C SER A 299 14.20 -19.09 5.44
N PHE A 300 13.73 -19.91 4.49
CA PHE A 300 13.74 -21.36 4.63
C PHE A 300 15.17 -21.93 4.66
N ALA A 301 16.08 -21.40 3.83
CA ALA A 301 17.49 -21.77 3.88
C ALA A 301 18.13 -21.45 5.23
N ARG A 302 17.79 -20.31 5.84
CA ARG A 302 18.23 -20.00 7.21
C ARG A 302 17.69 -21.00 8.22
N ASP A 303 16.39 -21.31 8.18
CA ASP A 303 15.78 -22.29 9.08
C ASP A 303 16.44 -23.68 8.94
N LEU A 304 16.83 -24.08 7.73
CA LEU A 304 17.58 -25.32 7.49
C LEU A 304 18.99 -25.28 8.08
N ARG A 305 19.70 -24.14 7.95
CA ARG A 305 21.04 -23.96 8.56
C ARG A 305 20.98 -24.02 10.08
N GLU A 306 19.96 -23.41 10.69
CA GLU A 306 19.73 -23.49 12.14
C GLU A 306 19.47 -24.93 12.62
N ARG A 307 19.01 -25.81 11.72
CA ARG A 307 18.79 -27.25 11.97
C ARG A 307 20.00 -28.12 11.59
N GLY A 308 21.12 -27.52 11.19
CA GLY A 308 22.35 -28.23 10.85
C GLY A 308 22.45 -28.71 9.40
N THR A 309 21.54 -28.33 8.51
CA THR A 309 21.61 -28.65 7.07
C THR A 309 22.32 -27.53 6.33
N GLU A 310 23.34 -27.85 5.52
CA GLU A 310 23.97 -26.87 4.63
C GLU A 310 22.96 -26.38 3.59
N ALA A 311 22.53 -25.12 3.68
CA ALA A 311 21.46 -24.61 2.84
C ALA A 311 21.66 -23.15 2.44
N TRP A 312 21.35 -22.81 1.19
CA TRP A 312 21.53 -21.48 0.62
C TRP A 312 20.39 -21.10 -0.31
N ALA A 313 19.98 -19.83 -0.32
CA ALA A 313 19.03 -19.33 -1.30
C ALA A 313 19.75 -19.10 -2.63
N LEU A 314 19.22 -19.63 -3.73
CA LEU A 314 19.71 -19.27 -5.06
C LEU A 314 19.20 -17.87 -5.41
N SER A 315 20.09 -16.89 -5.26
CA SER A 315 19.92 -15.49 -5.63
C SER A 315 21.23 -14.97 -6.23
N GLU A 316 21.18 -13.85 -6.96
CA GLU A 316 22.40 -13.20 -7.47
C GLU A 316 23.36 -12.79 -6.32
N GLU A 317 22.85 -12.51 -5.11
CA GLU A 317 23.65 -12.09 -3.94
C GLU A 317 24.51 -13.25 -3.37
N ASN A 318 24.00 -14.49 -3.33
CA ASN A 318 24.72 -15.64 -2.74
C ASN A 318 25.67 -16.35 -3.71
N GLN A 319 25.59 -16.07 -5.02
CA GLN A 319 26.50 -16.66 -6.02
C GLN A 319 27.96 -16.25 -5.82
N MET A 320 28.20 -15.09 -5.20
CA MET A 320 29.54 -14.65 -4.86
C MET A 320 30.14 -15.41 -3.67
N GLU A 321 29.31 -15.95 -2.75
CA GLU A 321 29.78 -16.76 -1.60
C GLU A 321 30.15 -18.20 -1.98
N PHE A 322 29.63 -18.74 -3.11
CA PHE A 322 29.95 -20.09 -3.60
C PHE A 322 31.37 -20.25 -4.17
N THR A 323 32.15 -19.17 -4.27
CA THR A 323 33.41 -19.12 -5.02
C THR A 323 34.66 -19.04 -4.14
N LEU A 324 34.79 -19.83 -3.08
CA LEU A 324 36.09 -20.05 -2.41
C LEU A 324 36.19 -21.50 -1.94
N PRO A 325 37.27 -22.24 -2.28
CA PRO A 325 38.63 -21.79 -1.96
C PRO A 325 39.65 -21.94 -3.11
N GLN A 326 40.45 -20.90 -3.35
CA GLN A 326 41.77 -21.08 -3.97
C GLN A 326 42.87 -20.31 -3.22
N ILE A 327 43.99 -21.02 -3.08
CA ILE A 327 45.25 -20.72 -2.39
C ILE A 327 46.00 -19.58 -3.13
N PRO A 328 46.79 -18.74 -2.44
CA PRO A 328 47.24 -17.46 -2.98
C PRO A 328 48.42 -17.60 -3.95
N ALA A 329 48.33 -16.92 -5.10
CA ALA A 329 49.47 -16.64 -5.98
C ALA A 329 49.81 -15.14 -5.96
N ARG A 330 51.11 -14.88 -5.85
CA ARG A 330 51.80 -13.59 -5.66
C ARG A 330 51.66 -12.60 -6.84
N PRO A 331 52.02 -11.31 -6.63
CA PRO A 331 51.74 -10.23 -7.57
C PRO A 331 52.79 -10.12 -8.68
N SER A 332 52.36 -9.72 -9.87
CA SER A 332 53.22 -9.15 -10.92
C SER A 332 52.54 -7.88 -11.43
N VAL A 333 53.02 -6.73 -10.98
CA VAL A 333 53.82 -5.74 -11.73
C VAL A 333 53.05 -5.12 -12.90
N ALA A 334 52.82 -3.81 -12.74
CA ALA A 334 52.27 -2.90 -13.71
C ALA A 334 53.23 -2.68 -14.89
N THR A 335 52.68 -2.57 -16.08
CA THR A 335 53.22 -1.73 -17.16
C THR A 335 52.08 -1.00 -17.83
N SER A 336 52.12 0.33 -17.73
CA SER A 336 51.45 1.26 -18.61
C SER A 336 51.94 1.07 -20.04
N ASP A 337 51.03 1.09 -21.01
CA ASP A 337 51.31 1.85 -22.23
C ASP A 337 50.04 2.37 -22.88
N ALA A 338 50.10 3.65 -23.24
CA ALA A 338 49.06 4.39 -23.92
C ALA A 338 49.17 4.13 -25.44
N GLY A 339 48.11 3.56 -26.02
CA GLY A 339 47.94 3.47 -27.47
C GLY A 339 46.63 4.11 -27.87
N ARG A 340 46.70 5.33 -28.41
CA ARG A 340 45.59 5.96 -29.15
C ARG A 340 45.22 5.10 -30.35
N CYS A 341 43.96 4.69 -30.43
CA CYS A 341 43.28 4.43 -31.70
C CYS A 341 41.98 5.24 -31.71
N THR A 342 41.97 6.28 -32.52
CA THR A 342 40.76 6.94 -33.02
C THR A 342 40.27 6.14 -34.21
N GLU A 343 39.05 5.60 -34.13
CA GLU A 343 38.17 5.35 -35.29
C GLU A 343 36.74 5.06 -34.78
N GLU A 344 35.89 6.07 -34.94
CA GLU A 344 34.49 6.06 -35.37
C GLU A 344 33.51 4.97 -34.87
N GLY A 345 32.45 5.41 -34.16
CA GLY A 345 31.15 4.74 -34.18
C GLY A 345 30.60 4.19 -32.85
N CYS A 346 30.73 4.88 -31.72
CA CYS A 346 29.97 4.52 -30.51
C CYS A 346 28.69 5.37 -30.44
N ALA A 347 27.54 4.78 -30.73
CA ALA A 347 26.24 5.42 -30.55
C ALA A 347 26.05 5.77 -29.06
N SER A 348 25.99 7.06 -28.74
CA SER A 348 25.76 7.54 -27.37
C SER A 348 24.46 6.97 -26.81
N THR A 349 24.54 6.19 -25.73
CA THR A 349 23.39 5.62 -25.02
C THR A 349 22.64 6.73 -24.27
N SER A 350 21.29 6.75 -24.36
CA SER A 350 20.46 7.73 -23.66
C SER A 350 20.41 7.45 -22.15
N GLU A 351 20.75 8.43 -21.31
CA GLU A 351 20.74 8.29 -19.86
C GLU A 351 19.31 8.24 -19.28
N PHE A 352 18.38 9.02 -19.85
CA PHE A 352 16.99 9.01 -19.41
C PHE A 352 16.28 7.72 -19.81
N LEU A 353 16.70 7.06 -20.90
CA LEU A 353 16.25 5.70 -21.20
C LEU A 353 16.69 4.71 -20.12
N ALA A 354 17.90 4.85 -19.56
CA ALA A 354 18.34 4.02 -18.44
C ALA A 354 17.46 4.24 -17.19
N PHE A 355 17.12 5.49 -16.87
CA PHE A 355 16.13 5.82 -15.82
C PHE A 355 14.79 5.12 -16.06
N ALA A 356 14.24 5.24 -17.28
CA ALA A 356 12.95 4.67 -17.63
C ALA A 356 12.95 3.13 -17.57
N ASN A 357 14.05 2.49 -17.98
CA ASN A 357 14.23 1.05 -17.89
C ASN A 357 14.30 0.55 -16.44
N VAL A 358 14.98 1.28 -15.55
CA VAL A 358 14.99 0.98 -14.11
C VAL A 358 13.58 1.11 -13.53
N GLY A 359 12.83 2.15 -13.91
CA GLY A 359 11.43 2.28 -13.54
C GLY A 359 10.58 1.08 -13.94
N GLU A 360 10.77 0.54 -15.15
CA GLU A 360 10.02 -0.64 -15.61
C GLU A 360 10.45 -1.92 -14.89
N ALA A 361 11.74 -2.10 -14.64
CA ALA A 361 12.23 -3.23 -13.85
C ALA A 361 11.62 -3.21 -12.43
N ILE A 362 11.53 -2.03 -11.82
CA ILE A 362 10.88 -1.82 -10.53
C ILE A 362 9.37 -2.08 -10.59
N ALA A 363 8.71 -1.69 -11.68
CA ALA A 363 7.28 -1.96 -11.90
C ALA A 363 6.99 -3.46 -12.08
N ALA A 364 7.91 -4.19 -12.71
CA ALA A 364 7.75 -5.61 -13.05
C ALA A 364 7.90 -6.54 -11.83
N THR A 365 8.51 -6.09 -10.74
CA THR A 365 8.65 -6.90 -9.51
C THR A 365 7.60 -6.55 -8.45
N PRO A 366 6.93 -7.52 -7.82
CA PRO A 366 6.09 -7.27 -6.65
C PRO A 366 6.89 -7.17 -5.34
N ALA A 367 8.16 -7.59 -5.34
CA ALA A 367 8.97 -7.73 -4.13
C ALA A 367 9.55 -6.38 -3.68
N LYS A 368 9.19 -5.94 -2.47
CA LYS A 368 9.67 -4.67 -1.87
C LYS A 368 11.21 -4.56 -1.89
N LEU A 369 11.92 -5.59 -1.44
CA LEU A 369 13.38 -5.59 -1.33
C LEU A 369 14.07 -5.49 -2.70
N GLU A 370 13.48 -6.09 -3.73
CA GLU A 370 14.03 -6.02 -5.08
C GLU A 370 13.86 -4.62 -5.69
N LYS A 371 12.72 -3.96 -5.44
CA LYS A 371 12.54 -2.55 -5.83
C LYS A 371 13.60 -1.64 -5.21
N ILE A 372 13.87 -1.86 -3.92
CA ILE A 372 14.88 -1.11 -3.17
C ILE A 372 16.27 -1.37 -3.76
N ARG A 373 16.60 -2.63 -4.07
CA ARG A 373 17.87 -3.01 -4.70
C ARG A 373 18.05 -2.35 -6.07
N LEU A 374 17.08 -2.52 -6.98
CA LEU A 374 17.14 -1.95 -8.33
C LEU A 374 17.33 -0.43 -8.32
N LEU A 375 16.59 0.26 -7.44
CA LEU A 375 16.74 1.69 -7.27
C LEU A 375 18.10 2.05 -6.66
N ALA A 376 18.54 1.34 -5.61
CA ALA A 376 19.83 1.60 -4.97
C ALA A 376 21.01 1.41 -5.93
N ASP A 377 20.95 0.39 -6.79
CA ASP A 377 21.96 0.10 -7.81
C ASP A 377 22.04 1.23 -8.83
N TYR A 378 20.88 1.74 -9.28
CA TYR A 378 20.80 2.89 -10.17
C TYR A 378 21.39 4.15 -9.52
N LEU A 379 20.98 4.47 -8.27
CA LEU A 379 21.45 5.68 -7.57
C LEU A 379 22.97 5.68 -7.35
N ARG A 380 23.59 4.51 -7.10
CA ARG A 380 25.06 4.38 -6.97
C ARG A 380 25.81 4.73 -8.26
N GLY A 381 25.20 4.48 -9.41
CA GLY A 381 25.80 4.75 -10.71
C GLY A 381 25.70 6.21 -11.19
N LEU A 382 24.96 7.06 -10.47
CA LEU A 382 24.73 8.45 -10.89
C LEU A 382 25.86 9.39 -10.47
N THR A 383 26.12 10.39 -11.32
CA THR A 383 26.91 11.56 -10.92
C THR A 383 26.16 12.35 -9.85
N ARG A 384 26.88 13.20 -9.10
CA ARG A 384 26.27 14.03 -8.03
C ARG A 384 25.16 14.94 -8.55
N GLU A 385 25.32 15.47 -9.75
CA GLU A 385 24.32 16.31 -10.41
C GLU A 385 23.08 15.49 -10.79
N HIS A 386 23.28 14.35 -11.47
CA HIS A 386 22.18 13.48 -11.90
C HIS A 386 21.45 12.86 -10.71
N LEU A 387 22.14 12.54 -9.62
CA LEU A 387 21.54 12.03 -8.40
C LEU A 387 20.51 13.01 -7.82
N ARG A 388 20.82 14.31 -7.80
CA ARG A 388 19.90 15.35 -7.32
C ARG A 388 18.67 15.50 -8.22
N ILE A 389 18.83 15.34 -9.53
CA ILE A 389 17.77 15.54 -10.53
C ILE A 389 16.87 14.30 -10.66
N ALA A 390 17.44 13.10 -10.75
CA ALA A 390 16.71 11.86 -11.04
C ALA A 390 15.99 11.28 -9.81
N THR A 391 16.52 11.48 -8.60
CA THR A 391 15.92 10.90 -7.38
C THR A 391 14.47 11.36 -7.14
N PRO A 392 14.13 12.67 -7.25
CA PRO A 392 12.75 13.13 -7.18
C PRO A 392 11.82 12.47 -8.20
N TYR A 393 12.32 12.12 -9.39
CA TYR A 393 11.49 11.52 -10.43
C TYR A 393 10.92 10.16 -10.03
N PHE A 394 11.60 9.39 -9.17
CA PHE A 394 11.08 8.13 -8.63
C PHE A 394 9.96 8.31 -7.59
N THR A 395 9.71 9.54 -7.14
CA THR A 395 8.52 9.90 -6.35
C THR A 395 7.35 10.36 -7.22
N GLY A 396 7.54 10.40 -8.55
CA GLY A 396 6.57 10.87 -9.53
C GLY A 396 6.51 12.39 -9.66
N LYS A 397 7.51 13.12 -9.17
CA LYS A 397 7.53 14.59 -9.18
C LYS A 397 8.71 15.11 -9.98
N ALA A 398 8.49 16.17 -10.75
CA ALA A 398 9.55 16.86 -11.49
C ALA A 398 10.45 17.73 -10.59
N PHE A 399 9.92 18.20 -9.46
CA PHE A 399 10.63 19.03 -8.50
C PHE A 399 10.51 18.45 -7.09
N ALA A 400 11.42 18.86 -6.20
CA ALA A 400 11.39 18.50 -4.78
C ALA A 400 10.08 18.97 -4.11
N GLN A 401 9.70 18.35 -2.99
CA GLN A 401 8.50 18.76 -2.26
C GLN A 401 8.59 20.20 -1.72
N SER A 402 9.80 20.63 -1.35
CA SER A 402 10.10 21.99 -0.90
C SER A 402 10.09 23.02 -2.03
N ASP A 403 10.00 22.59 -3.28
CA ASP A 403 9.99 23.48 -4.44
C ASP A 403 8.54 23.86 -4.79
N PRO A 404 8.17 25.15 -4.74
CA PRO A 404 6.81 25.58 -5.03
C PRO A 404 6.47 25.53 -6.53
N ARG A 405 7.46 25.30 -7.41
CA ARG A 405 7.26 25.31 -8.86
C ARG A 405 6.33 24.19 -9.30
N THR A 406 5.34 24.54 -10.11
CA THR A 406 4.42 23.60 -10.76
C THR A 406 4.52 23.72 -12.27
N LEU A 407 4.44 22.59 -12.97
CA LEU A 407 4.55 22.56 -14.43
C LEU A 407 3.27 23.04 -15.13
N HIS A 408 2.11 22.99 -14.47
CA HIS A 408 0.79 23.35 -15.02
C HIS A 408 0.54 22.80 -16.44
N ALA A 409 0.98 21.57 -16.72
CA ALA A 409 0.75 20.89 -17.98
C ALA A 409 -0.46 19.95 -17.81
N GLY A 410 -1.66 20.49 -18.01
CA GLY A 410 -2.90 19.69 -17.95
C GLY A 410 -2.99 18.67 -19.08
N TRP A 411 -3.87 17.68 -18.92
CA TRP A 411 -4.03 16.55 -19.85
C TRP A 411 -4.19 16.97 -21.31
N ALA A 412 -4.99 18.01 -21.58
CA ALA A 412 -5.22 18.52 -22.93
C ALA A 412 -3.94 19.03 -23.62
N VAL A 413 -2.98 19.57 -22.85
CA VAL A 413 -1.69 20.06 -23.38
C VAL A 413 -0.79 18.89 -23.76
N ILE A 414 -0.70 17.88 -22.89
CA ILE A 414 0.11 16.69 -23.11
C ILE A 414 -0.42 15.89 -24.31
N PHE A 415 -1.74 15.72 -24.38
CA PHE A 415 -2.41 15.02 -25.48
C PHE A 415 -2.13 15.71 -26.83
N ARG A 416 -2.41 17.01 -26.96
CA ARG A 416 -2.14 17.77 -28.18
C ARG A 416 -0.68 17.68 -28.61
N ALA A 417 0.25 17.74 -27.65
CA ALA A 417 1.68 17.63 -27.93
C ALA A 417 2.06 16.25 -28.50
N MET A 418 1.53 15.16 -27.94
CA MET A 418 1.79 13.81 -28.46
C MET A 418 1.21 13.61 -29.86
N GLN A 419 -0.03 14.03 -30.11
CA GLN A 419 -0.64 13.95 -31.44
C GLN A 419 0.13 14.75 -32.47
N ALA A 420 0.54 15.96 -32.13
CA ALA A 420 1.32 16.80 -33.02
C ALA A 420 2.73 16.23 -33.28
N ALA A 421 3.28 15.46 -32.34
CA ALA A 421 4.57 14.79 -32.51
C ALA A 421 4.48 13.54 -33.40
N THR A 422 3.39 12.77 -33.31
CA THR A 422 3.23 11.46 -33.98
C THR A 422 2.32 11.48 -35.21
N LYS A 423 1.61 12.60 -35.42
CA LYS A 423 0.58 12.78 -36.47
C LYS A 423 -0.58 11.79 -36.39
N VAL A 424 -0.83 11.24 -35.20
CA VAL A 424 -1.96 10.33 -34.93
C VAL A 424 -3.28 11.11 -34.90
N SER A 425 -4.34 10.54 -35.48
CA SER A 425 -5.67 11.17 -35.49
C SER A 425 -6.32 11.19 -34.10
N ASP A 426 -7.29 12.08 -33.89
CA ASP A 426 -8.09 12.13 -32.66
C ASP A 426 -8.74 10.77 -32.35
N GLU A 427 -9.32 10.12 -33.37
CA GLU A 427 -10.00 8.83 -33.22
C GLU A 427 -9.05 7.70 -32.80
N GLU A 428 -7.89 7.59 -33.44
CA GLU A 428 -6.88 6.59 -33.10
C GLU A 428 -6.33 6.83 -31.70
N PHE A 429 -6.04 8.07 -31.32
CA PHE A 429 -5.58 8.36 -29.98
C PHE A 429 -6.64 8.03 -28.92
N HIS A 430 -7.90 8.42 -29.12
CA HIS A 430 -8.96 8.11 -28.16
C HIS A 430 -9.14 6.60 -28.01
N ARG A 431 -9.02 5.82 -29.08
CA ARG A 431 -9.03 4.35 -29.03
C ARG A 431 -7.87 3.80 -28.20
N ILE A 432 -6.64 4.29 -28.41
CA ILE A 432 -5.47 3.87 -27.60
C ILE A 432 -5.65 4.28 -26.14
N ALA A 433 -6.07 5.53 -25.88
CA ALA A 433 -6.29 6.05 -24.53
C ALA A 433 -7.42 5.32 -23.79
N SER A 434 -8.48 4.88 -24.47
CA SER A 434 -9.56 4.11 -23.85
C SER A 434 -9.20 2.63 -23.66
N SER A 435 -8.27 2.08 -24.44
CA SER A 435 -7.74 0.73 -24.24
C SER A 435 -6.81 0.62 -23.02
N HIS A 436 -6.25 1.74 -22.55
CA HIS A 436 -5.36 1.80 -21.40
C HIS A 436 -5.89 2.72 -20.30
N GLY A 437 -6.15 2.21 -19.10
CA GLY A 437 -6.44 3.04 -17.93
C GLY A 437 -5.22 3.81 -17.36
N ASP A 438 -4.15 4.00 -18.15
CA ASP A 438 -2.84 4.51 -17.73
C ASP A 438 -2.22 5.45 -18.76
N ALA A 439 -2.04 6.72 -18.39
CA ALA A 439 -1.50 7.76 -19.26
C ALA A 439 -0.08 7.46 -19.78
N GLY A 440 0.76 6.80 -18.98
CA GLY A 440 2.10 6.39 -19.40
C GLY A 440 2.05 5.31 -20.48
N LYS A 441 1.20 4.29 -20.31
CA LYS A 441 1.00 3.24 -21.33
C LYS A 441 0.41 3.80 -22.62
N THR A 442 -0.55 4.71 -22.53
CA THR A 442 -1.05 5.43 -23.70
C THR A 442 0.09 6.15 -24.42
N ALA A 443 0.96 6.87 -23.70
CA ALA A 443 2.09 7.55 -24.29
C ALA A 443 3.07 6.59 -24.96
N PHE A 444 3.35 5.42 -24.35
CA PHE A 444 4.19 4.39 -24.95
C PHE A 444 3.65 3.96 -26.32
N GLU A 445 2.38 3.53 -26.40
CA GLU A 445 1.80 3.01 -27.64
C GLU A 445 1.61 4.09 -28.72
N VAL A 446 1.32 5.33 -28.32
CA VAL A 446 1.20 6.46 -29.25
C VAL A 446 2.56 6.81 -29.86
N LEU A 447 3.65 6.76 -29.08
CA LEU A 447 4.99 7.13 -29.55
C LEU A 447 5.73 5.98 -30.25
N ASP A 448 5.35 4.73 -29.97
CA ASP A 448 6.01 3.54 -30.51
C ASP A 448 5.96 3.50 -32.05
N GLY A 449 7.13 3.33 -32.66
CA GLY A 449 7.33 3.36 -34.11
C GLY A 449 7.03 4.70 -34.81
N ARG A 450 6.69 5.77 -34.09
CA ARG A 450 6.19 7.05 -34.66
C ARG A 450 7.06 8.27 -34.34
N THR A 451 8.24 8.06 -33.77
CA THR A 451 9.18 9.10 -33.33
C THR A 451 10.58 8.81 -33.88
N THR A 452 11.49 9.79 -33.79
CA THR A 452 12.90 9.64 -34.17
C THR A 452 13.78 9.80 -32.93
N PRO A 453 14.00 8.73 -32.14
CA PRO A 453 14.67 8.83 -30.85
C PRO A 453 16.09 9.41 -30.96
N GLN A 454 16.40 10.37 -30.10
CA GLN A 454 17.73 10.94 -29.90
C GLN A 454 18.13 10.75 -28.43
N PRO A 455 19.44 10.68 -28.12
CA PRO A 455 19.91 10.63 -26.74
C PRO A 455 19.33 11.78 -25.91
N PHE A 456 18.89 11.46 -24.70
CA PHE A 456 18.31 12.42 -23.77
C PHE A 456 18.93 12.22 -22.38
N SER A 457 19.69 13.22 -21.94
CA SER A 457 20.40 13.20 -20.66
C SER A 457 19.47 13.51 -19.48
N ILE A 458 19.91 13.16 -18.27
CA ILE A 458 19.21 13.55 -17.04
C ILE A 458 19.21 15.08 -16.85
N SER A 459 20.29 15.78 -17.24
CA SER A 459 20.31 17.24 -17.14
C SER A 459 19.33 17.91 -18.09
N GLU A 460 19.21 17.44 -19.34
CA GLU A 460 18.22 17.97 -20.29
C GLU A 460 16.76 17.73 -19.84
N THR A 461 16.48 16.69 -19.06
CA THR A 461 15.14 16.48 -18.49
C THR A 461 14.82 17.54 -17.44
N GLY A 462 15.83 17.92 -16.64
CA GLY A 462 15.74 19.05 -15.72
C GLY A 462 15.42 20.34 -16.47
N GLU A 463 16.20 20.66 -17.51
CA GLU A 463 15.97 21.85 -18.35
C GLU A 463 14.59 21.89 -19.00
N LEU A 464 14.10 20.74 -19.49
CA LEU A 464 12.74 20.63 -20.03
C LEU A 464 11.69 21.04 -18.99
N PHE A 465 11.78 20.53 -17.77
CA PHE A 465 10.83 20.86 -16.71
C PHE A 465 10.94 22.32 -16.27
N GLU A 466 12.15 22.89 -16.22
CA GLU A 466 12.32 24.32 -15.95
C GLU A 466 11.71 25.20 -17.05
N ASN A 467 11.92 24.84 -18.31
CA ASN A 467 11.34 25.56 -19.44
C ASN A 467 9.81 25.45 -19.48
N LEU A 468 9.25 24.27 -19.14
CA LEU A 468 7.80 24.09 -19.02
C LEU A 468 7.19 24.90 -17.88
N HIS A 469 7.91 25.07 -16.77
CA HIS A 469 7.49 25.95 -15.69
C HIS A 469 7.50 27.43 -16.12
N ARG A 470 8.57 27.89 -16.79
CA ARG A 470 8.73 29.27 -17.27
C ARG A 470 7.75 29.64 -18.38
N ALA A 471 7.39 28.69 -19.25
CA ALA A 471 6.50 28.91 -20.36
C ALA A 471 5.10 29.36 -19.89
N ARG A 472 4.60 30.46 -20.47
CA ARG A 472 3.26 30.98 -20.17
C ARG A 472 2.24 30.48 -21.21
N GLY A 473 1.14 29.95 -20.71
CA GLY A 473 0.02 29.48 -21.54
C GLY A 473 0.18 28.06 -22.12
N PRO A 474 -0.94 27.43 -22.52
CA PRO A 474 -0.96 26.03 -22.96
C PRO A 474 -0.26 25.79 -24.31
N ILE A 475 -0.25 26.78 -25.21
CA ILE A 475 0.34 26.64 -26.56
C ILE A 475 1.86 26.48 -26.47
N ALA A 476 2.54 27.37 -25.74
CA ALA A 476 4.00 27.32 -25.57
C ALA A 476 4.45 26.02 -24.92
N LYS A 477 3.68 25.51 -23.95
CA LYS A 477 3.96 24.22 -23.29
C LYS A 477 3.75 23.03 -24.22
N ALA A 478 2.68 23.05 -25.01
CA ALA A 478 2.43 22.01 -26.00
C ALA A 478 3.56 21.94 -27.03
N GLU A 479 4.10 23.09 -27.46
CA GLU A 479 5.20 23.15 -28.42
C GLU A 479 6.52 22.60 -27.86
N LEU A 480 6.87 22.94 -26.61
CA LEU A 480 8.02 22.36 -25.93
C LEU A 480 7.91 20.83 -25.81
N LEU A 481 6.73 20.34 -25.40
CA LEU A 481 6.45 18.92 -25.29
C LEU A 481 6.46 18.21 -26.64
N ARG A 482 5.87 18.81 -27.69
CA ARG A 482 5.86 18.28 -29.05
C ARG A 482 7.28 18.08 -29.57
N ASN A 483 8.09 19.13 -29.44
CA ASN A 483 9.49 19.10 -29.88
C ASN A 483 10.27 18.00 -29.14
N ARG A 484 10.04 17.81 -27.84
CA ARG A 484 10.69 16.71 -27.11
C ARG A 484 10.13 15.34 -27.50
N PHE A 485 8.81 15.13 -27.50
CA PHE A 485 8.18 13.84 -27.82
C PHE A 485 8.59 13.30 -29.19
N SER A 486 8.73 14.15 -30.20
CA SER A 486 9.19 13.71 -31.54
C SER A 486 10.60 13.09 -31.56
N ARG A 487 11.39 13.31 -30.50
CA ARG A 487 12.77 12.87 -30.33
C ARG A 487 12.98 11.87 -29.19
N LEU A 488 11.92 11.45 -28.50
CA LEU A 488 12.01 10.45 -27.43
C LEU A 488 11.72 9.06 -27.98
N SER A 489 12.35 8.04 -27.41
CA SER A 489 11.82 6.68 -27.53
C SER A 489 10.45 6.57 -26.83
N ALA A 490 9.66 5.58 -27.22
CA ALA A 490 8.37 5.30 -26.57
C ALA A 490 8.49 5.11 -25.05
N ARG A 491 9.58 4.47 -24.62
CA ARG A 491 9.88 4.22 -23.19
C ARG A 491 10.19 5.50 -22.43
N GLU A 492 10.99 6.40 -23.00
CA GLU A 492 11.27 7.70 -22.39
C GLU A 492 10.02 8.58 -22.34
N GLY A 493 9.24 8.61 -23.42
CA GLY A 493 7.97 9.34 -23.47
C GLY A 493 6.97 8.85 -22.43
N GLN A 494 6.87 7.53 -22.21
CA GLN A 494 6.08 6.95 -21.13
C GLN A 494 6.45 7.54 -19.76
N TYR A 495 7.75 7.61 -19.43
CA TYR A 495 8.19 8.11 -18.13
C TYR A 495 8.11 9.63 -17.99
N ILE A 496 8.32 10.39 -19.06
CA ILE A 496 8.03 11.83 -19.06
C ILE A 496 6.56 12.07 -18.75
N VAL A 497 5.63 11.38 -19.41
CA VAL A 497 4.20 11.54 -19.14
C VAL A 497 3.86 11.16 -17.71
N LYS A 498 4.41 10.05 -17.18
CA LYS A 498 4.20 9.64 -15.79
C LYS A 498 4.67 10.69 -14.77
N ILE A 499 5.80 11.36 -15.02
CA ILE A 499 6.30 12.45 -14.15
C ILE A 499 5.41 13.70 -14.29
N LEU A 500 4.98 14.04 -15.50
CA LEU A 500 4.10 15.19 -15.75
C LEU A 500 2.72 15.03 -15.07
N THR A 501 2.20 13.80 -15.02
CA THR A 501 0.89 13.50 -14.41
C THR A 501 0.96 13.20 -12.92
N GLY A 502 2.15 12.98 -12.36
CA GLY A 502 2.32 12.69 -10.94
C GLY A 502 2.07 11.24 -10.53
N ASP A 503 1.92 10.31 -11.49
CA ASP A 503 1.54 8.92 -11.23
C ASP A 503 2.42 7.93 -12.01
N LEU A 504 3.48 7.44 -11.37
CA LEU A 504 4.41 6.46 -11.97
C LEU A 504 3.83 5.05 -12.07
N ARG A 505 2.95 4.68 -11.13
CA ARG A 505 2.42 3.32 -10.91
C ARG A 505 3.43 2.18 -10.86
N ILE A 506 4.68 2.46 -10.47
CA ILE A 506 5.73 1.44 -10.33
C ILE A 506 5.78 0.81 -8.93
N GLY A 507 4.87 1.22 -8.04
CA GLY A 507 4.81 0.73 -6.66
C GLY A 507 5.98 1.20 -5.79
N LEU A 508 6.60 2.33 -6.14
CA LEU A 508 7.46 3.10 -5.25
C LEU A 508 6.65 4.21 -4.60
N ARG A 509 6.83 4.37 -3.29
CA ARG A 509 6.43 5.55 -2.53
C ARG A 509 7.70 6.19 -1.99
N GLU A 510 7.62 7.45 -1.59
CA GLU A 510 8.77 8.21 -1.08
C GLU A 510 9.55 7.44 0.01
N GLY A 511 8.87 6.75 0.93
CA GLY A 511 9.53 5.91 1.94
C GLY A 511 10.37 4.76 1.39
N LEU A 512 10.04 4.20 0.23
CA LEU A 512 10.87 3.20 -0.44
C LEU A 512 12.07 3.82 -1.14
N VAL A 513 11.97 5.07 -1.58
CA VAL A 513 13.09 5.83 -2.13
C VAL A 513 14.07 6.17 -1.01
N GLU A 514 13.59 6.53 0.19
CA GLU A 514 14.42 6.72 1.40
C GLU A 514 15.16 5.42 1.78
N GLU A 515 14.49 4.26 1.77
CA GLU A 515 15.12 2.95 1.99
C GLU A 515 16.17 2.62 0.92
N ALA A 516 15.93 2.98 -0.34
CA ALA A 516 16.89 2.78 -1.43
C ALA A 516 18.11 3.69 -1.33
N ILE A 517 17.95 4.95 -0.92
CA ILE A 517 19.07 5.86 -0.63
C ILE A 517 19.94 5.30 0.49
N ALA A 518 19.30 4.81 1.57
CA ALA A 518 19.99 4.18 2.69
C ALA A 518 20.82 2.97 2.23
N LYS A 519 20.21 2.08 1.42
CA LYS A 519 20.90 0.91 0.84
C LYS A 519 22.02 1.31 -0.13
N ALA A 520 21.82 2.34 -0.96
CA ALA A 520 22.79 2.78 -1.96
C ALA A 520 24.09 3.30 -1.34
N PHE A 521 24.00 4.04 -0.24
CA PHE A 521 25.14 4.75 0.34
C PHE A 521 25.56 4.22 1.72
N GLY A 522 24.96 3.12 2.19
CA GLY A 522 25.36 2.45 3.43
C GLY A 522 25.09 3.25 4.70
N VAL A 523 24.06 4.10 4.68
CA VAL A 523 23.71 5.00 5.80
C VAL A 523 22.42 4.52 6.50
N PRO A 524 22.23 4.81 7.80
CA PRO A 524 21.01 4.42 8.52
C PRO A 524 19.74 5.04 7.91
N VAL A 525 18.71 4.22 7.66
CA VAL A 525 17.46 4.68 7.04
C VAL A 525 16.76 5.78 7.86
N GLU A 526 16.85 5.74 9.19
CA GLU A 526 16.23 6.75 10.05
C GLU A 526 16.90 8.12 9.88
N GLN A 527 18.22 8.18 9.64
CA GLN A 527 18.91 9.43 9.32
C GLN A 527 18.51 9.98 7.94
N VAL A 528 18.28 9.10 6.97
CA VAL A 528 17.79 9.49 5.63
C VAL A 528 16.37 10.08 5.74
N LYS A 529 15.48 9.42 6.49
CA LYS A 529 14.12 9.90 6.74
C LYS A 529 14.10 11.25 7.45
N GLU A 530 14.95 11.41 8.48
CA GLU A 530 15.09 12.67 9.21
C GLU A 530 15.59 13.78 8.28
N ALA A 531 16.66 13.53 7.52
CA ALA A 531 17.21 14.49 6.57
C ALA A 531 16.21 14.87 5.46
N ASN A 532 15.51 13.89 4.87
CA ASN A 532 14.48 14.16 3.87
C ASN A 532 13.33 14.99 4.43
N MET A 533 12.91 14.70 5.66
CA MET A 533 11.88 15.47 6.35
C MET A 533 12.31 16.93 6.58
N LEU A 534 13.56 17.18 6.99
CA LEU A 534 14.08 18.53 7.23
C LEU A 534 14.30 19.31 5.92
N LEU A 535 14.85 18.65 4.90
CA LEU A 535 15.17 19.28 3.62
C LEU A 535 13.95 19.45 2.71
N GLY A 536 12.95 18.56 2.81
CA GLY A 536 11.84 18.45 1.85
C GLY A 536 12.33 18.19 0.41
N ASP A 537 13.53 17.63 0.27
CA ASP A 537 14.21 17.41 -1.01
C ASP A 537 14.96 16.09 -0.95
N ILE A 538 14.34 15.06 -1.53
CA ILE A 538 14.89 13.71 -1.56
C ILE A 538 16.13 13.59 -2.45
N GLY A 539 16.28 14.47 -3.45
CA GLY A 539 17.48 14.53 -4.28
C GLY A 539 18.66 15.12 -3.52
N GLN A 540 18.44 16.20 -2.79
CA GLN A 540 19.45 16.75 -1.89
C GLN A 540 19.79 15.79 -0.73
N THR A 541 18.80 15.06 -0.23
CA THR A 541 19.00 14.02 0.79
C THR A 541 19.89 12.90 0.26
N ALA A 542 19.64 12.42 -0.96
CA ALA A 542 20.50 11.43 -1.61
C ALA A 542 21.94 11.94 -1.78
N LEU A 543 22.11 13.23 -2.12
CA LEU A 543 23.43 13.84 -2.23
C LEU A 543 24.16 13.89 -0.87
N LEU A 544 23.49 14.29 0.22
CA LEU A 544 24.09 14.26 1.56
C LEU A 544 24.41 12.83 2.00
N ALA A 545 23.53 11.87 1.75
CA ALA A 545 23.76 10.45 2.02
C ALA A 545 25.00 9.93 1.29
N SER A 546 25.18 10.28 0.01
CA SER A 546 26.34 9.87 -0.80
C SER A 546 27.69 10.41 -0.27
N ARG A 547 27.65 11.43 0.59
CA ARG A 547 28.83 12.04 1.24
C ARG A 547 28.95 11.66 2.72
N ASN A 548 27.99 10.90 3.25
CA ASN A 548 27.84 10.64 4.68
C ASN A 548 27.74 11.95 5.51
N GLU A 549 27.00 12.94 4.99
CA GLU A 549 26.81 14.29 5.57
C GLU A 549 25.33 14.56 5.93
N LEU A 550 24.55 13.51 6.27
CA LEU A 550 23.12 13.64 6.58
C LEU A 550 22.85 14.51 7.82
N ASP A 551 23.81 14.62 8.72
CA ASP A 551 23.81 15.47 9.91
C ASP A 551 23.76 16.98 9.57
N ARG A 552 24.16 17.36 8.36
CA ARG A 552 24.05 18.73 7.84
C ARG A 552 22.64 19.11 7.37
N ALA A 553 21.69 18.17 7.38
CA ALA A 553 20.31 18.48 7.04
C ALA A 553 19.71 19.38 8.12
N GLU A 554 19.28 20.58 7.71
CA GLU A 554 18.72 21.58 8.63
C GLU A 554 17.35 22.06 8.16
N LEU A 555 16.50 22.38 9.14
CA LEU A 555 15.22 23.03 8.91
C LEU A 555 15.46 24.40 8.27
N SER A 556 14.80 24.65 7.15
CA SER A 556 14.80 25.94 6.47
C SER A 556 13.40 26.55 6.48
N ILE A 557 13.35 27.88 6.48
CA ILE A 557 12.08 28.59 6.38
C ILE A 557 11.37 28.29 5.04
N PHE A 558 10.04 28.31 5.06
CA PHE A 558 9.14 27.89 3.96
C PHE A 558 9.25 26.43 3.52
N ARG A 559 9.94 25.59 4.29
CA ARG A 559 9.92 24.13 4.12
C ARG A 559 9.12 23.50 5.26
N PRO A 560 7.83 23.19 5.05
CA PRO A 560 7.00 22.72 6.13
C PRO A 560 7.42 21.31 6.54
N ILE A 561 7.58 21.11 7.85
CA ILE A 561 7.91 19.81 8.41
C ILE A 561 6.68 19.13 8.99
N LYS A 562 6.69 17.78 8.97
CA LYS A 562 5.60 16.99 9.53
C LYS A 562 5.34 17.40 10.98
N CYS A 563 4.08 17.67 11.30
CA CYS A 563 3.64 18.02 12.64
C CYS A 563 3.96 16.89 13.65
N MET A 564 4.48 17.22 14.84
CA MET A 564 4.63 16.24 15.94
C MET A 564 3.25 15.76 16.41
N LEU A 565 3.09 14.46 16.62
CA LEU A 565 1.80 13.83 16.92
C LEU A 565 1.71 13.44 18.39
N ALA A 566 0.48 13.50 18.94
CA ALA A 566 0.19 13.08 20.30
C ALA A 566 -0.51 11.70 20.37
N THR A 567 -0.17 10.94 21.40
CA THR A 567 -0.72 9.60 21.71
C THR A 567 -2.06 9.75 22.45
N PRO A 568 -3.15 9.10 22.00
CA PRO A 568 -4.41 9.10 22.74
C PRO A 568 -4.28 8.30 24.03
N GLU A 569 -4.78 8.84 25.14
CA GLU A 569 -4.91 8.11 26.40
C GLU A 569 -6.31 8.29 26.99
N PRO A 570 -6.88 7.23 27.60
CA PRO A 570 -8.27 7.24 28.06
C PRO A 570 -8.47 7.93 29.41
N THR A 571 -7.45 7.95 30.28
CA THR A 571 -7.57 8.45 31.66
C THR A 571 -6.37 9.30 32.07
N ALA A 572 -6.56 10.19 33.04
CA ALA A 572 -5.50 11.02 33.59
C ALA A 572 -4.44 10.18 34.32
N GLU A 573 -4.87 9.10 34.96
CA GLU A 573 -4.03 8.13 35.67
C GLU A 573 -3.07 7.42 34.71
N ALA A 574 -3.57 6.90 33.58
CA ALA A 574 -2.74 6.23 32.59
C ALA A 574 -1.69 7.18 31.97
N VAL A 575 -2.06 8.45 31.77
CA VAL A 575 -1.11 9.48 31.33
C VAL A 575 -0.04 9.69 32.41
N TRP A 576 -0.46 9.88 33.66
CA TRP A 576 0.43 10.15 34.79
C TRP A 576 1.43 9.02 35.05
N GLU A 577 0.96 7.76 35.07
CA GLU A 577 1.79 6.57 35.23
C GLU A 577 2.90 6.50 34.18
N ARG A 578 2.57 6.77 32.91
CA ARG A 578 3.56 6.80 31.83
C ARG A 578 4.62 7.87 32.01
N PHE A 579 4.27 9.04 32.54
CA PHE A 579 5.24 10.09 32.84
C PHE A 579 6.14 9.75 34.03
N THR A 580 5.60 9.03 35.02
CA THR A 580 6.36 8.62 36.20
C THR A 580 7.24 7.40 35.96
N GLU A 581 6.82 6.45 35.12
CA GLU A 581 7.60 5.26 34.74
C GLU A 581 8.80 5.62 33.85
N VAL A 582 8.60 6.51 32.86
CA VAL A 582 9.68 6.99 31.97
C VAL A 582 10.76 7.77 32.73
N ALA A 583 10.41 8.38 33.87
CA ALA A 583 11.37 9.05 34.74
C ALA A 583 12.31 8.08 35.48
N GLY A 584 11.97 6.78 35.57
CA GLY A 584 12.70 5.78 36.33
C GLY A 584 13.90 5.13 35.62
N THR A 585 14.01 5.23 34.29
CA THR A 585 15.02 4.46 33.53
C THR A 585 16.33 5.21 33.24
N ASP A 586 16.42 6.53 33.45
CA ASP A 586 17.57 7.34 33.01
C ASP A 586 18.06 8.44 33.99
N ARG A 587 17.83 8.32 35.31
CA ARG A 587 18.31 9.32 36.29
C ARG A 587 18.94 8.71 37.56
N GLU A 588 20.25 8.53 37.55
CA GLU A 588 21.04 8.41 38.79
C GLU A 588 21.47 9.77 39.39
N LEU A 589 21.18 10.91 38.77
CA LEU A 589 21.78 12.20 39.18
C LEU A 589 20.86 13.45 39.17
N ALA A 590 19.54 13.32 39.30
CA ALA A 590 18.69 14.50 39.54
C ALA A 590 17.71 14.27 40.71
N SER A 591 18.02 14.93 41.82
CA SER A 591 17.24 15.08 43.05
C SER A 591 15.75 15.38 42.82
N SER A 592 14.88 14.66 43.54
CA SER A 592 13.66 15.13 44.23
C SER A 592 12.73 16.19 43.60
N ALA A 593 12.71 16.38 42.28
CA ALA A 593 11.74 17.23 41.62
C ALA A 593 10.52 16.37 41.23
N SER A 594 9.34 16.71 41.74
CA SER A 594 8.10 16.03 41.34
C SER A 594 7.95 16.13 39.82
N ALA A 595 7.57 15.02 39.18
CA ALA A 595 7.26 15.04 37.75
C ALA A 595 6.28 16.19 37.48
N THR A 596 6.58 17.05 36.52
CA THR A 596 5.72 18.17 36.14
C THR A 596 5.39 18.00 34.67
N VAL A 597 4.11 18.04 34.33
CA VAL A 597 3.65 18.01 32.93
C VAL A 597 3.01 19.34 32.57
N TYR A 598 3.09 19.71 31.29
CA TYR A 598 2.41 20.90 30.76
C TYR A 598 1.06 20.51 30.16
N LEU A 599 0.00 21.11 30.68
CA LEU A 599 -1.35 20.98 30.16
C LEU A 599 -1.70 22.19 29.29
N GLU A 600 -2.23 21.93 28.11
CA GLU A 600 -2.79 22.93 27.21
C GLU A 600 -4.20 22.52 26.82
N ASP A 601 -5.07 23.51 26.62
CA ASP A 601 -6.40 23.25 26.06
C ASP A 601 -6.26 22.62 24.67
N LYS A 602 -7.00 21.53 24.43
CA LYS A 602 -7.06 20.95 23.09
C LYS A 602 -8.08 21.73 22.25
N PHE A 603 -7.56 22.67 21.47
CA PHE A 603 -8.36 23.45 20.54
C PHE A 603 -9.00 22.59 19.45
N ASP A 604 -10.10 23.12 18.95
CA ASP A 604 -10.96 22.52 17.95
C ASP A 604 -10.98 23.41 16.69
N GLY A 605 -9.97 23.22 15.83
CA GLY A 605 -9.70 24.10 14.71
C GLY A 605 -8.97 23.39 13.56
N ILE A 606 -8.14 24.15 12.84
CA ILE A 606 -7.26 23.64 11.80
C ILE A 606 -5.82 23.80 12.26
N ARG A 607 -5.16 22.68 12.58
CA ARG A 607 -3.71 22.70 12.83
C ARG A 607 -2.96 23.20 11.61
N ALA A 608 -2.10 24.19 11.83
CA ALA A 608 -1.32 24.83 10.78
C ALA A 608 0.08 25.20 11.27
N GLN A 609 1.04 25.11 10.35
CA GLN A 609 2.39 25.63 10.53
C GLN A 609 2.49 26.96 9.76
N LEU A 610 2.88 28.04 10.44
CA LEU A 610 3.09 29.34 9.82
C LEU A 610 4.59 29.63 9.78
N HIS A 611 5.08 29.99 8.60
CA HIS A 611 6.45 30.40 8.33
C HIS A 611 6.43 31.87 7.96
N ARG A 612 7.26 32.67 8.63
CA ARG A 612 7.37 34.11 8.38
C ARG A 612 8.83 34.51 8.26
N SER A 613 9.19 35.10 7.13
CA SER A 613 10.44 35.84 6.95
C SER A 613 10.14 37.33 6.83
N THR A 614 11.19 38.12 6.65
CA THR A 614 11.11 39.55 6.31
C THR A 614 10.35 39.86 5.01
N GLN A 615 10.26 38.91 4.07
CA GLN A 615 9.70 39.15 2.73
C GLN A 615 8.37 38.45 2.48
N GLN A 616 8.08 37.35 3.18
CA GLN A 616 6.93 36.52 2.86
C GLN A 616 6.41 35.74 4.09
N VAL A 617 5.12 35.40 4.02
CA VAL A 617 4.43 34.56 4.99
C VAL A 617 3.75 33.42 4.26
N GLU A 618 3.93 32.22 4.76
CA GLU A 618 3.22 31.04 4.27
C GLU A 618 2.60 30.24 5.40
N ILE A 619 1.41 29.72 5.13
CA ILE A 619 0.64 28.86 6.04
C ILE A 619 0.48 27.51 5.38
N PHE A 620 0.85 26.46 6.12
CA PHE A 620 0.74 25.07 5.70
C PHE A 620 -0.22 24.32 6.63
N SER A 621 -1.09 23.49 6.06
CA SER A 621 -1.97 22.61 6.83
C SER A 621 -1.19 21.48 7.50
N ARG A 622 -1.87 20.70 8.35
CA ARG A 622 -1.35 19.45 8.92
C ARG A 622 -0.71 18.50 7.89
N ASP A 623 -1.27 18.44 6.67
CA ASP A 623 -0.78 17.58 5.58
C ASP A 623 0.25 18.30 4.69
N LEU A 624 0.83 19.40 5.19
CA LEU A 624 1.85 20.23 4.54
C LEU A 624 1.39 20.90 3.25
N ARG A 625 0.07 21.03 3.04
CA ARG A 625 -0.49 21.75 1.90
C ARG A 625 -0.48 23.24 2.18
N ARG A 626 -0.03 24.04 1.23
CA ARG A 626 -0.11 25.50 1.32
C ARG A 626 -1.58 25.94 1.32
N ILE A 627 -2.01 26.60 2.39
CA ILE A 627 -3.37 27.13 2.60
C ILE A 627 -3.37 28.66 2.79
N THR A 628 -2.25 29.31 2.45
CA THR A 628 -2.01 30.75 2.68
C THR A 628 -3.14 31.63 2.16
N GLY A 629 -3.59 31.42 0.92
CA GLY A 629 -4.67 32.20 0.31
C GLY A 629 -6.06 32.02 0.93
N GLN A 630 -6.25 31.06 1.83
CA GLN A 630 -7.53 30.83 2.52
C GLN A 630 -7.70 31.71 3.76
N PHE A 631 -6.59 32.25 4.30
CA PHE A 631 -6.54 33.02 5.56
C PHE A 631 -5.78 34.35 5.39
N PRO A 632 -6.21 35.24 4.47
CA PRO A 632 -5.50 36.49 4.18
C PRO A 632 -5.32 37.38 5.43
N GLU A 633 -6.30 37.46 6.33
CA GLU A 633 -6.19 38.28 7.54
C GLU A 633 -5.13 37.78 8.54
N VAL A 634 -4.91 36.46 8.61
CA VAL A 634 -3.83 35.88 9.44
C VAL A 634 -2.48 36.18 8.79
N VAL A 635 -2.41 36.12 7.46
CA VAL A 635 -1.20 36.44 6.68
C VAL A 635 -0.83 37.91 6.83
N ASP A 636 -1.80 38.81 6.67
CA ASP A 636 -1.61 40.27 6.80
C ASP A 636 -1.08 40.64 8.19
N GLN A 637 -1.62 40.03 9.25
CA GLN A 637 -1.12 40.27 10.60
C GLN A 637 0.21 39.60 10.89
N ALA A 638 0.48 38.43 10.33
CA ALA A 638 1.76 37.75 10.48
C ALA A 638 2.92 38.56 9.89
N CYS A 639 2.69 39.40 8.87
CA CYS A 639 3.70 40.31 8.35
C CYS A 639 4.29 41.25 9.43
N ASN A 640 3.51 41.53 10.49
CA ASN A 640 3.89 42.43 11.58
C ASN A 640 4.77 41.79 12.67
N PHE A 641 5.01 40.47 12.64
CA PHE A 641 6.06 39.88 13.48
C PHE A 641 7.39 40.58 13.21
N GLN A 642 8.23 40.78 14.22
CA GLN A 642 9.56 41.39 13.99
C GLN A 642 10.59 40.31 13.64
N GLU A 643 10.41 39.14 14.23
CA GLU A 643 11.27 37.98 14.16
C GLU A 643 10.94 37.12 12.96
N GLU A 644 11.94 36.55 12.31
CA GLU A 644 11.70 35.46 11.39
C GLU A 644 11.39 34.21 12.24
N LEU A 645 10.31 33.49 11.93
CA LEU A 645 9.84 32.37 12.76
C LEU A 645 9.17 31.24 11.98
N ILE A 646 9.16 30.06 12.59
CA ILE A 646 8.27 28.94 12.24
C ILE A 646 7.50 28.55 13.51
N ILE A 647 6.18 28.68 13.46
CA ILE A 647 5.27 28.40 14.58
C ILE A 647 4.29 27.29 14.22
N ASP A 648 3.97 26.45 15.20
CA ASP A 648 2.95 25.40 15.12
C ASP A 648 1.78 25.77 16.02
N GLY A 649 0.58 25.75 15.46
CA GLY A 649 -0.61 26.27 16.11
C GLY A 649 -1.92 25.76 15.52
N GLU A 650 -3.01 26.24 16.08
CA GLU A 650 -4.37 25.92 15.65
C GLU A 650 -5.07 27.21 15.19
N ILE A 651 -5.61 27.20 13.97
CA ILE A 651 -6.51 28.27 13.50
C ILE A 651 -7.91 27.96 14.03
N ILE A 652 -8.47 28.88 14.82
CA ILE A 652 -9.80 28.77 15.41
C ILE A 652 -10.70 29.91 14.95
N ALA A 653 -12.01 29.69 14.90
CA ALA A 653 -12.97 30.78 14.79
C ALA A 653 -12.99 31.56 16.10
N PHE A 654 -12.95 32.89 16.04
CA PHE A 654 -12.77 33.75 17.20
C PHE A 654 -13.55 35.05 17.04
N GLU A 655 -14.40 35.38 18.01
CA GLU A 655 -15.18 36.62 17.99
C GLU A 655 -15.26 37.20 19.41
N LYS A 656 -15.03 38.52 19.54
CA LYS A 656 -15.19 39.30 20.80
C LYS A 656 -14.53 38.66 22.04
N GLY A 657 -13.32 38.11 21.88
CA GLY A 657 -12.55 37.54 23.00
C GLY A 657 -12.93 36.09 23.37
N ARG A 658 -13.81 35.43 22.60
CA ARG A 658 -14.23 34.04 22.82
C ARG A 658 -13.98 33.17 21.59
N ALA A 659 -13.55 31.93 21.83
CA ALA A 659 -13.45 30.91 20.78
C ALA A 659 -14.87 30.50 20.34
N LEU A 660 -15.10 30.50 19.02
CA LEU A 660 -16.31 29.99 18.38
C LEU A 660 -16.13 28.53 17.97
N THR A 661 -17.20 27.89 17.49
CA THR A 661 -17.17 26.46 17.16
C THR A 661 -16.53 26.19 15.79
N PHE A 662 -15.96 24.99 15.59
CA PHE A 662 -15.47 24.55 14.27
C PHE A 662 -16.54 24.60 13.17
N PHE A 663 -17.83 24.51 13.50
CA PHE A 663 -18.91 24.62 12.52
C PHE A 663 -18.93 26.00 11.85
N ASP A 664 -18.54 27.06 12.57
CA ASP A 664 -18.41 28.40 12.03
C ASP A 664 -17.20 28.51 11.10
N LEU A 665 -16.11 27.82 11.44
CA LEU A 665 -14.92 27.69 10.58
C LEU A 665 -15.20 26.88 9.30
N GLN A 666 -16.04 25.84 9.37
CA GLN A 666 -16.35 24.97 8.23
C GLN A 666 -17.17 25.67 7.14
N LYS A 667 -18.00 26.67 7.50
CA LYS A 667 -18.71 27.55 6.53
C LYS A 667 -17.75 28.24 5.57
N ARG A 668 -16.49 28.47 6.00
CA ARG A 668 -15.43 29.09 5.21
C ARG A 668 -14.73 28.13 4.25
N LEU A 669 -14.54 26.87 4.66
CA LEU A 669 -13.78 25.85 3.90
C LEU A 669 -14.54 25.23 2.72
N GLY A 670 -15.87 25.24 2.75
CA GLY A 670 -16.73 24.54 1.77
C GLY A 670 -16.97 25.23 0.43
N ARG A 671 -16.47 26.47 0.23
CA ARG A 671 -16.69 27.25 -1.00
C ARG A 671 -15.47 27.12 -1.92
N ARG A 672 -15.54 26.23 -2.92
CA ARG A 672 -14.53 26.14 -3.99
C ARG A 672 -14.54 27.43 -4.80
N SER A 673 -13.42 28.13 -4.82
CA SER A 673 -13.19 29.32 -5.64
C SER A 673 -12.79 28.91 -7.06
N ASP A 674 -13.78 28.82 -7.95
CA ASP A 674 -13.56 28.93 -9.38
C ASP A 674 -13.67 30.43 -9.74
N GLY A 675 -12.63 30.98 -10.36
CA GLY A 675 -12.67 32.32 -10.96
C GLY A 675 -12.16 33.46 -10.07
N ALA A 676 -11.29 34.28 -10.66
CA ALA A 676 -10.51 35.34 -10.05
C ALA A 676 -11.31 36.62 -9.68
N ASP A 677 -12.53 36.52 -9.13
CA ASP A 677 -13.36 37.73 -8.91
C ASP A 677 -14.27 37.73 -7.65
N LEU A 678 -13.88 37.04 -6.57
CA LEU A 678 -14.62 37.01 -5.30
C LEU A 678 -13.79 37.35 -4.05
N PHE A 679 -12.52 37.74 -4.23
CA PHE A 679 -11.53 37.89 -3.15
C PHE A 679 -11.81 39.05 -2.16
N ALA A 680 -12.81 39.91 -2.39
CA ALA A 680 -13.08 41.06 -1.51
C ALA A 680 -14.23 40.85 -0.50
N ARG A 681 -15.07 39.80 -0.62
CA ARG A 681 -16.30 39.68 0.21
C ARG A 681 -16.36 38.48 1.16
N ALA A 682 -15.50 37.47 1.01
CA ALA A 682 -15.59 36.23 1.79
C ALA A 682 -14.78 36.21 3.11
N ALA A 683 -13.83 37.13 3.30
CA ALA A 683 -13.00 37.23 4.50
C ALA A 683 -13.75 37.84 5.73
N ALA A 684 -14.98 38.33 5.55
CA ALA A 684 -15.67 39.17 6.54
C ALA A 684 -16.65 38.43 7.49
N ASP A 685 -17.09 37.20 7.18
CA ASP A 685 -18.24 36.62 7.90
C ASP A 685 -17.90 35.83 9.17
N VAL A 686 -16.66 35.34 9.34
CA VAL A 686 -16.22 34.61 10.55
C VAL A 686 -14.77 34.98 10.86
N PRO A 687 -14.51 35.84 11.86
CA PRO A 687 -13.15 36.18 12.25
C PRO A 687 -12.43 34.95 12.84
N VAL A 688 -11.12 34.88 12.62
CA VAL A 688 -10.29 33.76 13.09
C VAL A 688 -9.09 34.27 13.89
N ALA A 689 -8.55 33.40 14.73
CA ALA A 689 -7.30 33.62 15.44
C ALA A 689 -6.37 32.41 15.26
N PHE A 690 -5.06 32.65 15.29
CA PHE A 690 -4.03 31.62 15.26
C PHE A 690 -3.49 31.41 16.68
N VAL A 691 -3.77 30.24 17.25
CA VAL A 691 -3.35 29.87 18.60
C VAL A 691 -2.04 29.09 18.54
N ILE A 692 -0.95 29.73 18.92
CA ILE A 692 0.41 29.18 18.87
C ILE A 692 0.64 28.29 20.09
N PHE A 693 0.98 27.02 19.87
CA PHE A 693 1.36 26.12 20.95
C PHE A 693 2.84 25.71 20.93
N ASP A 694 3.56 25.86 19.81
CA ASP A 694 4.99 25.58 19.71
C ASP A 694 5.75 26.53 18.77
N LEU A 695 7.06 26.67 18.99
CA LEU A 695 7.99 27.49 18.21
C LEU A 695 9.15 26.61 17.72
N LEU A 696 9.26 26.44 16.40
CA LEU A 696 10.16 25.47 15.77
C LEU A 696 11.45 26.10 15.25
N TRP A 697 11.41 27.38 14.93
CA TRP A 697 12.55 28.15 14.42
C TRP A 697 12.38 29.63 14.78
N LEU A 698 13.49 30.30 15.08
CA LEU A 698 13.54 31.71 15.44
C LEU A 698 14.85 32.34 14.96
N ASN A 699 14.78 33.38 14.13
CA ASN A 699 15.91 34.23 13.71
C ASN A 699 17.18 33.45 13.32
N GLY A 700 17.06 32.54 12.34
CA GLY A 700 18.19 31.74 11.85
C GLY A 700 18.40 30.42 12.59
N ARG A 701 17.79 30.22 13.77
CA ARG A 701 18.06 29.07 14.64
C ARG A 701 16.89 28.07 14.66
N SER A 702 17.19 26.83 14.32
CA SER A 702 16.29 25.69 14.58
C SER A 702 16.16 25.40 16.07
N LEU A 703 14.92 25.22 16.53
CA LEU A 703 14.59 24.89 17.92
C LEU A 703 14.10 23.44 18.09
N LEU A 704 14.16 22.60 17.06
CA LEU A 704 13.64 21.22 17.13
C LEU A 704 14.30 20.40 18.25
N LYS A 705 15.62 20.52 18.41
CA LYS A 705 16.43 19.87 19.45
C LYS A 705 16.49 20.66 20.77
N THR A 706 15.63 21.67 20.94
CA THR A 706 15.52 22.47 22.15
C THR A 706 14.36 21.97 23.01
N PRO A 707 14.50 21.75 24.33
CA PRO A 707 13.40 21.30 25.19
C PRO A 707 12.17 22.19 25.15
N LEU A 708 10.96 21.62 25.27
CA LEU A 708 9.69 22.33 25.17
C LEU A 708 9.61 23.55 26.09
N HIS A 709 10.01 23.44 27.36
CA HIS A 709 9.98 24.57 28.29
C HIS A 709 10.82 25.77 27.81
N GLN A 710 11.95 25.53 27.14
CA GLN A 710 12.77 26.60 26.54
C GLN A 710 12.10 27.18 25.29
N ARG A 711 11.55 26.33 24.40
CA ARG A 711 10.79 26.80 23.23
C ARG A 711 9.62 27.68 23.63
N ARG A 712 8.91 27.31 24.70
CA ARG A 712 7.82 28.09 25.30
C ARG A 712 8.31 29.43 25.87
N ARG A 713 9.47 29.46 26.54
CA ARG A 713 10.08 30.70 27.03
C ARG A 713 10.45 31.64 25.87
N TYR A 714 11.04 31.13 24.79
CA TYR A 714 11.32 31.93 23.60
C TYR A 714 10.03 32.44 22.96
N LEU A 715 9.01 31.59 22.82
CA LEU A 715 7.71 32.00 22.29
C LEU A 715 7.07 33.12 23.12
N SER A 716 7.16 33.07 24.45
CA SER A 716 6.66 34.13 25.33
C SER A 716 7.41 35.46 25.21
N SER A 717 8.61 35.47 24.64
CA SER A 717 9.36 36.71 24.38
C SER A 717 9.05 37.36 23.04
N VAL A 718 8.35 36.66 22.14
CA VAL A 718 7.94 37.17 20.82
C VAL A 718 6.75 38.11 20.99
N GLN A 719 6.83 39.30 20.38
CA GLN A 719 5.70 40.23 20.36
C GLN A 719 4.64 39.75 19.36
N LEU A 720 3.44 39.41 19.86
CA LEU A 720 2.36 38.88 19.03
C LEU A 720 1.58 40.00 18.32
N PRO A 721 1.43 39.94 16.99
CA PRO A 721 0.47 40.77 16.26
C PRO A 721 -0.99 40.45 16.66
N PRO A 722 -1.94 41.33 16.30
CA PRO A 722 -3.36 41.00 16.35
C PRO A 722 -3.68 39.66 15.68
N HIS A 723 -4.74 38.99 16.13
CA HIS A 723 -5.14 37.64 15.68
C HIS A 723 -4.20 36.49 16.08
N PHE A 724 -3.07 36.75 16.75
CA PHE A 724 -2.22 35.72 17.32
C PHE A 724 -2.35 35.66 18.84
N GLN A 725 -2.40 34.44 19.38
CA GLN A 725 -2.39 34.20 20.81
C GLN A 725 -1.56 32.97 21.14
N ILE A 726 -0.93 32.94 22.31
CA ILE A 726 -0.18 31.77 22.77
C ILE A 726 -1.11 30.88 23.60
N ALA A 727 -1.15 29.58 23.31
CA ALA A 727 -1.88 28.59 24.09
C ALA A 727 -1.44 28.65 25.57
N ARG A 728 -2.39 28.73 26.50
CA ARG A 728 -2.08 28.77 27.94
C ARG A 728 -1.51 27.43 28.39
N VAL A 729 -0.40 27.47 29.13
CA VAL A 729 0.19 26.30 29.79
C VAL A 729 -0.22 26.30 31.26
N MET A 730 -0.74 25.17 31.72
CA MET A 730 -1.07 24.91 33.13
C MET A 730 -0.18 23.76 33.60
N PRO A 731 0.75 23.97 34.55
CA PRO A 731 1.54 22.89 35.10
C PRO A 731 0.64 21.96 35.94
N ALA A 732 0.92 20.66 35.90
CA ALA A 732 0.28 19.68 36.77
C ALA A 732 1.31 18.70 37.35
N HIS A 733 1.05 18.29 38.59
CA HIS A 733 1.93 17.48 39.42
C HIS A 733 1.26 16.19 39.92
N SER A 734 0.05 15.88 39.45
CA SER A 734 -0.65 14.63 39.75
C SER A 734 -1.72 14.30 38.70
N ALA A 735 -2.15 13.03 38.64
CA ALA A 735 -3.31 12.62 37.85
C ALA A 735 -4.59 13.39 38.24
N ALA A 736 -4.76 13.70 39.53
CA ALA A 736 -5.91 14.45 40.03
C ALA A 736 -5.95 15.89 39.48
N GLU A 737 -4.80 16.57 39.40
CA GLU A 737 -4.70 17.91 38.80
C GLU A 737 -4.96 17.89 37.28
N ILE A 738 -4.52 16.83 36.59
CA ILE A 738 -4.83 16.61 35.17
C ILE A 738 -6.33 16.46 34.97
N GLU A 739 -6.99 15.61 35.76
CA GLU A 739 -8.43 15.38 35.69
C GLU A 739 -9.21 16.67 36.02
N GLN A 740 -8.83 17.40 37.06
CA GLN A 740 -9.45 18.67 37.42
C GLN A 740 -9.35 19.69 36.27
N THR A 741 -8.15 19.83 35.68
CA THR A 741 -7.92 20.73 34.55
C THR A 741 -8.69 20.27 33.31
N PHE A 742 -8.85 18.96 33.11
CA PHE A 742 -9.64 18.39 32.02
C PHE A 742 -11.12 18.75 32.17
N GLN A 743 -11.69 18.65 33.37
CA GLN A 743 -13.07 19.08 33.64
C GLN A 743 -13.25 20.59 33.38
N GLN A 744 -12.29 21.42 33.80
CA GLN A 744 -12.31 22.85 33.50
C GLN A 744 -12.20 23.15 31.99
N ALA A 745 -11.38 22.40 31.25
CA ALA A 745 -11.27 22.53 29.80
C ALA A 745 -12.60 22.19 29.09
N ARG A 746 -13.32 21.18 29.57
CA ARG A 746 -14.68 20.85 29.10
C ARG A 746 -15.69 21.96 29.39
N GLN A 747 -15.61 22.59 30.56
CA GLN A 747 -16.45 23.75 30.90
C GLN A 747 -16.19 24.93 29.94
N ARG A 748 -14.95 25.08 29.44
CA ARG A 748 -14.57 26.06 28.40
C ARG A 748 -14.94 25.62 26.96
N LEU A 749 -15.65 24.50 26.79
CA LEU A 749 -16.06 23.93 25.49
C LEU A 749 -14.90 23.48 24.58
N ASN A 750 -13.69 23.28 25.13
CA ASN A 750 -12.56 22.72 24.37
C ASN A 750 -12.72 21.20 24.18
N GLU A 751 -12.02 20.62 23.19
CA GLU A 751 -12.18 19.20 22.83
C GLU A 751 -11.60 18.24 23.89
N GLY A 752 -10.74 18.76 24.78
CA GLY A 752 -10.06 18.01 25.83
C GLY A 752 -8.76 18.70 26.23
N LEU A 753 -7.76 17.91 26.62
CA LEU A 753 -6.42 18.42 26.96
C LEU A 753 -5.34 17.81 26.08
N MET A 754 -4.33 18.63 25.79
CA MET A 754 -3.01 18.20 25.36
C MET A 754 -2.09 18.19 26.59
N ILE A 755 -1.39 17.08 26.80
CA ILE A 755 -0.51 16.86 27.96
C ILE A 755 0.90 16.62 27.41
N LYS A 756 1.87 17.44 27.79
CA LYS A 756 3.19 17.45 27.17
C LYS A 756 4.30 17.35 28.21
N ASP A 757 5.35 16.61 27.89
CA ASP A 757 6.62 16.60 28.60
C ASP A 757 7.34 17.95 28.41
N PRO A 758 7.60 18.74 29.47
CA PRO A 758 8.38 19.97 29.38
C PRO A 758 9.83 19.77 28.91
N GLY A 759 10.39 18.57 29.11
CA GLY A 759 11.72 18.18 28.69
C GLY A 759 11.82 17.73 27.23
N SER A 760 10.69 17.47 26.56
CA SER A 760 10.70 16.88 25.21
C SER A 760 11.23 17.80 24.13
N PHE A 761 12.02 17.22 23.22
CA PHE A 761 12.32 17.81 21.91
C PHE A 761 11.11 17.74 20.99
N TYR A 762 11.10 18.59 19.97
CA TYR A 762 10.08 18.50 18.93
C TYR A 762 10.52 17.42 17.93
N LEU A 763 9.69 16.39 17.76
CA LEU A 763 9.97 15.23 16.90
C LEU A 763 9.01 15.25 15.69
N PRO A 764 9.43 15.81 14.54
CA PRO A 764 8.52 16.00 13.41
C PRO A 764 7.98 14.67 12.89
N GLY A 765 6.67 14.58 12.68
CA GLY A 765 5.99 13.40 12.13
C GLY A 765 5.93 12.17 13.03
N ASN A 766 6.63 12.17 14.17
CA ASN A 766 6.63 11.07 15.12
C ASN A 766 5.48 11.19 16.11
N ARG A 767 4.92 10.03 16.48
CA ARG A 767 3.99 9.86 17.59
C ARG A 767 4.73 9.19 18.74
N GLY A 768 5.41 10.01 19.54
CA GLY A 768 6.18 9.54 20.70
C GLY A 768 5.35 9.49 21.99
N MET A 769 6.00 9.09 23.08
CA MET A 769 5.42 9.03 24.43
C MET A 769 5.62 10.33 25.22
N PHE A 770 5.75 11.46 24.51
CA PHE A 770 6.03 12.78 25.11
C PHE A 770 4.81 13.70 25.10
N TRP A 771 3.92 13.53 24.13
CA TRP A 771 2.70 14.32 23.97
C TRP A 771 1.51 13.38 23.99
N PHE A 772 0.56 13.63 24.87
CA PHE A 772 -0.68 12.87 24.99
C PHE A 772 -1.88 13.75 24.74
N LYS A 773 -2.98 13.15 24.30
CA LYS A 773 -4.28 13.80 24.18
C LYS A 773 -5.28 13.03 25.05
N LEU A 774 -5.86 13.72 26.02
CA LEU A 774 -6.89 13.20 26.89
C LEU A 774 -8.26 13.71 26.39
N LYS A 775 -9.14 12.76 26.07
CA LYS A 775 -10.51 13.02 25.63
C LYS A 775 -11.44 12.02 26.30
N LYS A 776 -12.57 12.49 26.81
CA LYS A 776 -13.67 11.65 27.30
C LYS A 776 -14.91 11.92 26.46
N GLU A 777 -15.68 10.88 26.20
CA GLU A 777 -16.95 10.97 25.49
C GLU A 777 -17.97 11.70 26.37
N LEU A 778 -18.88 12.48 25.78
CA LEU A 778 -19.82 13.31 26.55
C LEU A 778 -20.89 12.44 27.19
N ALA A 779 -21.52 11.62 26.37
CA ALA A 779 -22.53 10.62 26.70
C ALA A 779 -22.68 9.69 25.49
N THR A 780 -23.45 8.62 25.66
CA THR A 780 -23.96 7.79 24.56
C THR A 780 -25.45 8.01 24.41
N LEU A 781 -25.95 7.84 23.18
CA LEU A 781 -27.36 7.71 22.90
C LEU A 781 -27.59 6.38 22.18
N ASP A 782 -28.58 5.63 22.62
CA ASP A 782 -29.12 4.50 21.87
C ASP A 782 -30.11 5.03 20.84
N VAL A 783 -29.78 4.89 19.56
CA VAL A 783 -30.49 5.49 18.43
C VAL A 783 -30.84 4.43 17.40
N VAL A 784 -31.92 4.64 16.64
CA VAL A 784 -32.31 3.74 15.55
C VAL A 784 -31.81 4.26 14.20
N VAL A 785 -31.31 3.38 13.34
CA VAL A 785 -30.91 3.74 11.97
C VAL A 785 -32.15 3.93 11.10
N VAL A 786 -32.25 5.08 10.44
CA VAL A 786 -33.36 5.43 9.54
C VAL A 786 -32.91 5.61 8.08
N GLY A 787 -31.60 5.78 7.86
CA GLY A 787 -31.02 5.85 6.52
C GLY A 787 -29.60 5.31 6.48
N ALA A 788 -29.20 4.76 5.35
CA ALA A 788 -27.86 4.22 5.13
C ALA A 788 -27.31 4.67 3.77
N GLU A 789 -26.04 5.07 3.73
CA GLU A 789 -25.37 5.59 2.55
C GLU A 789 -24.10 4.80 2.21
N PHE A 790 -23.79 4.74 0.91
CA PHE A 790 -22.52 4.21 0.44
C PHE A 790 -21.37 5.14 0.81
N GLY A 791 -20.33 4.58 1.43
CA GLY A 791 -19.15 5.32 1.84
C GLY A 791 -18.33 5.90 0.67
N HIS A 792 -17.18 6.50 0.99
CA HIS A 792 -16.26 7.05 -0.01
C HIS A 792 -14.95 6.25 -0.08
N GLY A 793 -14.22 6.36 -1.21
CA GLY A 793 -12.92 5.72 -1.40
C GLY A 793 -13.00 4.19 -1.32
N LYS A 794 -12.24 3.58 -0.39
CA LYS A 794 -12.20 2.12 -0.20
C LYS A 794 -13.52 1.50 0.26
N ARG A 795 -14.45 2.31 0.80
CA ARG A 795 -15.77 1.88 1.28
C ARG A 795 -16.91 2.29 0.32
N ASN A 796 -16.59 2.59 -0.94
CA ASN A 796 -17.57 3.03 -1.94
C ASN A 796 -18.65 2.00 -2.30
N ASN A 797 -18.43 0.72 -1.95
CA ASN A 797 -19.33 -0.39 -2.28
C ASN A 797 -20.10 -0.93 -1.05
N VAL A 798 -19.96 -0.32 0.13
CA VAL A 798 -20.65 -0.74 1.36
C VAL A 798 -21.45 0.41 1.97
N LEU A 799 -22.61 0.09 2.55
CA LEU A 799 -23.45 1.04 3.29
C LEU A 799 -22.82 1.24 4.66
N SER A 800 -21.96 2.25 4.79
CA SER A 800 -21.11 2.47 5.97
C SER A 800 -21.39 3.79 6.69
N ASP A 801 -22.34 4.55 6.16
CA ASP A 801 -22.67 5.91 6.56
C ASP A 801 -24.13 5.92 7.05
N TYR A 802 -24.35 5.81 8.36
CA TYR A 802 -25.68 5.58 8.93
C TYR A 802 -26.28 6.86 9.51
N THR A 803 -27.43 7.25 9.01
CA THR A 803 -28.29 8.31 9.56
C THR A 803 -29.20 7.70 10.60
N PHE A 804 -29.21 8.28 11.80
CA PHE A 804 -29.95 7.72 12.94
C PHE A 804 -30.85 8.77 13.61
N ALA A 805 -31.87 8.27 14.28
CA ALA A 805 -32.94 9.04 14.88
C ALA A 805 -33.20 8.65 16.34
N VAL A 806 -33.76 9.61 17.07
CA VAL A 806 -34.34 9.45 18.42
C VAL A 806 -35.86 9.55 18.32
N ARG A 807 -36.58 9.01 19.31
CA ARG A 807 -38.04 9.09 19.36
C ARG A 807 -38.50 10.35 20.08
N ASP A 808 -39.45 11.08 19.52
CA ASP A 808 -40.16 12.15 20.24
C ASP A 808 -41.29 11.55 21.08
N GLU A 809 -41.25 11.71 22.40
CA GLU A 809 -42.26 11.19 23.33
C GLU A 809 -43.66 11.77 23.09
N THR A 810 -43.76 13.01 22.59
CA THR A 810 -45.04 13.69 22.41
C THR A 810 -45.76 13.29 21.13
N THR A 811 -44.99 13.05 20.06
CA THR A 811 -45.55 12.76 18.72
C THR A 811 -45.36 11.31 18.30
N GLY A 812 -44.52 10.54 19.00
CA GLY A 812 -44.11 9.18 18.64
C GLY A 812 -43.20 9.10 17.42
N LYS A 813 -42.86 10.23 16.79
CA LYS A 813 -42.12 10.26 15.53
C LYS A 813 -40.62 10.07 15.75
N LEU A 814 -39.98 9.34 14.83
CA LEU A 814 -38.53 9.24 14.75
C LEU A 814 -37.96 10.51 14.12
N SER A 815 -37.09 11.19 14.85
CA SER A 815 -36.47 12.45 14.45
C SER A 815 -34.96 12.27 14.25
N PRO A 816 -34.45 12.37 13.01
CA PRO A 816 -33.02 12.31 12.74
C PRO A 816 -32.22 13.32 13.57
N ILE A 817 -31.13 12.87 14.18
CA ILE A 817 -30.30 13.68 15.11
C ILE A 817 -28.81 13.64 14.77
N GLY A 818 -28.40 12.77 13.83
CA GLY A 818 -27.04 12.75 13.34
C GLY A 818 -26.76 11.60 12.37
N LYS A 819 -25.48 11.51 12.00
CA LYS A 819 -24.95 10.49 11.09
C LYS A 819 -23.56 10.05 11.55
N ALA A 820 -23.28 8.75 11.57
CA ALA A 820 -21.97 8.19 11.93
C ALA A 820 -21.45 7.26 10.84
N TYR A 821 -20.13 7.25 10.68
CA TYR A 821 -19.41 6.50 9.64
C TYR A 821 -18.19 5.74 10.19
N SER A 822 -18.06 5.69 11.52
CA SER A 822 -16.92 5.09 12.21
C SER A 822 -17.36 4.42 13.52
N GLY A 823 -16.61 3.40 13.93
CA GLY A 823 -16.85 2.66 15.18
C GLY A 823 -17.20 1.19 15.00
N LEU A 824 -17.56 0.78 13.79
CA LEU A 824 -17.78 -0.63 13.43
C LEU A 824 -16.57 -1.24 12.71
N THR A 825 -16.38 -2.53 12.93
CA THR A 825 -15.43 -3.38 12.20
C THR A 825 -15.90 -3.60 10.76
N ASP A 826 -14.99 -4.01 9.86
CA ASP A 826 -15.36 -4.26 8.46
C ASP A 826 -16.34 -5.45 8.31
N ALA A 827 -16.33 -6.41 9.25
CA ALA A 827 -17.31 -7.49 9.31
C ALA A 827 -18.72 -6.99 9.68
N GLU A 828 -18.82 -6.15 10.71
CA GLU A 828 -20.09 -5.54 11.12
C GLU A 828 -20.67 -4.61 10.04
N ILE A 829 -19.81 -3.87 9.32
CA ILE A 829 -20.24 -3.02 8.20
C ILE A 829 -20.79 -3.88 7.05
N ALA A 830 -20.15 -5.02 6.75
CA ALA A 830 -20.63 -5.94 5.73
C ALA A 830 -22.00 -6.55 6.12
N GLU A 831 -22.15 -6.98 7.37
CA GLU A 831 -23.42 -7.47 7.92
C GLU A 831 -24.53 -6.43 7.80
N LEU A 832 -24.30 -5.20 8.29
CA LEU A 832 -25.27 -4.12 8.20
C LEU A 832 -25.54 -3.70 6.75
N THR A 833 -24.54 -3.79 5.86
CA THR A 833 -24.73 -3.51 4.44
C THR A 833 -25.75 -4.46 3.83
N GLU A 834 -25.63 -5.76 4.08
CA GLU A 834 -26.59 -6.74 3.57
C GLU A 834 -27.96 -6.58 4.24
N HIS A 835 -28.00 -6.35 5.55
CA HIS A 835 -29.25 -6.07 6.27
C HIS A 835 -30.00 -4.87 5.69
N PHE A 836 -29.32 -3.73 5.51
CA PHE A 836 -29.95 -2.52 4.97
C PHE A 836 -30.31 -2.65 3.49
N LYS A 837 -29.57 -3.43 2.70
CA LYS A 837 -29.97 -3.75 1.33
C LYS A 837 -31.27 -4.54 1.26
N GLN A 838 -31.48 -5.48 2.18
CA GLN A 838 -32.69 -6.28 2.26
C GLN A 838 -33.87 -5.50 2.85
N ASN A 839 -33.61 -4.60 3.79
CA ASN A 839 -34.61 -3.81 4.51
C ASN A 839 -34.66 -2.34 4.06
N THR A 840 -34.47 -2.08 2.76
CA THR A 840 -34.63 -0.75 2.17
C THR A 840 -36.12 -0.43 1.97
N ILE A 841 -36.57 0.73 2.45
CA ILE A 841 -37.91 1.27 2.20
C ILE A 841 -37.92 2.03 0.86
N GLU A 842 -36.98 2.95 0.68
CA GLU A 842 -36.78 3.70 -0.56
C GLU A 842 -35.30 3.75 -0.96
N ASP A 843 -35.01 3.51 -2.25
CA ASP A 843 -33.66 3.56 -2.80
C ASP A 843 -33.46 4.84 -3.62
N HIS A 844 -32.62 5.75 -3.11
CA HIS A 844 -32.22 7.00 -3.77
C HIS A 844 -30.80 6.89 -4.39
N GLY A 845 -30.40 5.67 -4.74
CA GLY A 845 -29.10 5.36 -5.35
C GLY A 845 -27.98 5.27 -4.32
N ARG A 846 -27.34 6.42 -4.01
CA ARG A 846 -26.23 6.45 -3.04
C ARG A 846 -26.70 6.46 -1.58
N TYR A 847 -27.95 6.86 -1.36
CA TYR A 847 -28.61 6.92 -0.07
C TYR A 847 -29.83 6.01 -0.11
N ARG A 848 -30.10 5.32 0.99
CA ARG A 848 -31.26 4.44 1.16
C ARG A 848 -31.98 4.81 2.44
N GLU A 849 -33.29 4.98 2.34
CA GLU A 849 -34.16 5.00 3.51
C GLU A 849 -34.42 3.54 3.91
N VAL A 850 -34.20 3.22 5.18
CA VAL A 850 -34.19 1.83 5.65
C VAL A 850 -35.20 1.63 6.76
N LYS A 851 -35.66 0.39 6.91
CA LYS A 851 -36.52 0.00 8.02
C LYS A 851 -35.81 0.33 9.34
N PRO A 852 -36.47 1.06 10.26
CA PRO A 852 -35.85 1.40 11.54
C PRO A 852 -35.89 0.19 12.47
N ASP A 853 -34.93 -0.72 12.34
CA ASP A 853 -34.85 -1.95 13.15
C ASP A 853 -33.44 -2.25 13.70
N VAL A 854 -32.44 -1.46 13.30
CA VAL A 854 -31.07 -1.55 13.83
C VAL A 854 -30.85 -0.44 14.85
N ILE A 855 -30.54 -0.83 16.09
CA ILE A 855 -30.24 0.10 17.19
C ILE A 855 -28.72 0.17 17.38
N LEU A 856 -28.19 1.38 17.44
CA LEU A 856 -26.78 1.66 17.65
C LEU A 856 -26.60 2.46 18.94
N GLU A 857 -25.63 2.05 19.76
CA GLU A 857 -25.12 2.90 20.84
C GLU A 857 -24.12 3.87 20.21
N VAL A 858 -24.45 5.16 20.18
CA VAL A 858 -23.62 6.19 19.56
C VAL A 858 -23.04 7.10 20.64
N ALA A 859 -21.72 7.06 20.78
CA ALA A 859 -20.97 8.01 21.59
C ALA A 859 -20.76 9.31 20.81
N PHE A 860 -20.78 10.45 21.49
CA PHE A 860 -20.56 11.74 20.86
C PHE A 860 -19.83 12.70 21.80
N ASN A 861 -19.20 13.72 21.22
CA ASN A 861 -18.41 14.70 21.98
C ASN A 861 -19.26 15.90 22.43
N SER A 862 -20.33 16.23 21.71
CA SER A 862 -21.26 17.29 22.06
C SER A 862 -22.59 17.17 21.31
N ILE A 863 -23.63 17.77 21.86
CA ILE A 863 -24.95 17.96 21.24
C ILE A 863 -25.28 19.45 21.20
N GLN A 864 -25.84 19.94 20.10
CA GLN A 864 -26.12 21.37 19.90
C GLN A 864 -27.40 21.61 19.10
N PRO A 865 -28.06 22.78 19.25
CA PRO A 865 -29.19 23.18 18.41
C PRO A 865 -28.81 23.23 16.93
N SER A 866 -29.69 22.72 16.06
CA SER A 866 -29.46 22.66 14.61
C SER A 866 -30.76 22.85 13.84
N PRO A 867 -30.88 23.90 13.00
CA PRO A 867 -32.04 24.07 12.12
C PRO A 867 -32.06 23.10 10.93
N ARG A 868 -30.98 22.34 10.70
CA ARG A 868 -30.84 21.40 9.57
C ARG A 868 -31.36 19.99 9.84
N HIS A 869 -31.63 19.65 11.09
CA HIS A 869 -32.08 18.32 11.50
C HIS A 869 -33.51 18.43 12.01
N ALA A 870 -34.37 17.48 11.66
CA ALA A 870 -35.78 17.49 12.06
C ALA A 870 -35.96 17.46 13.59
N SER A 871 -35.00 16.88 14.32
CA SER A 871 -34.96 16.91 15.79
C SER A 871 -34.73 18.30 16.39
N GLY A 872 -34.24 19.26 15.59
CA GLY A 872 -33.75 20.55 16.08
C GLY A 872 -32.39 20.46 16.79
N LEU A 873 -31.74 19.29 16.80
CA LEU A 873 -30.46 19.03 17.45
C LEU A 873 -29.49 18.31 16.49
N ALA A 874 -28.18 18.42 16.74
CA ALA A 874 -27.15 17.69 16.00
C ALA A 874 -26.08 17.13 16.95
N LEU A 875 -25.75 15.84 16.78
CA LEU A 875 -24.62 15.21 17.47
C LEU A 875 -23.30 15.52 16.77
N ARG A 876 -22.25 15.72 17.56
CA ARG A 876 -20.90 16.00 17.08
C ARG A 876 -19.93 14.86 17.31
N PHE A 877 -19.16 14.54 16.27
CA PHE A 877 -18.28 13.38 16.20
C PHE A 877 -18.97 12.11 16.72
N PRO A 878 -20.19 11.82 16.23
CA PRO A 878 -20.86 10.58 16.60
C PRO A 878 -20.02 9.40 16.12
N ARG A 879 -19.76 8.46 17.04
CA ARG A 879 -19.06 7.21 16.78
C ARG A 879 -19.89 6.07 17.33
N ILE A 880 -19.99 5.02 16.54
CA ILE A 880 -20.75 3.83 16.92
C ILE A 880 -19.89 3.06 17.92
N LYS A 881 -20.42 2.84 19.11
CA LYS A 881 -19.72 2.10 20.16
C LYS A 881 -20.09 0.63 20.14
N ALA A 882 -21.37 0.34 19.87
CA ALA A 882 -21.87 -1.03 19.77
C ALA A 882 -23.15 -1.10 18.93
N ILE A 883 -23.41 -2.27 18.34
CA ILE A 883 -24.72 -2.64 17.80
C ILE A 883 -25.55 -3.23 18.95
N ARG A 884 -26.68 -2.61 19.29
CA ARG A 884 -27.52 -2.96 20.44
C ARG A 884 -28.60 -3.95 20.05
N ARG A 885 -28.20 -5.22 19.87
CA ARG A 885 -29.12 -6.33 19.53
C ARG A 885 -30.09 -6.67 20.66
N ASP A 886 -29.79 -6.22 21.87
CA ASP A 886 -30.62 -6.36 23.07
C ASP A 886 -31.78 -5.37 23.14
N LYS A 887 -31.81 -4.37 22.24
CA LYS A 887 -32.79 -3.29 22.22
C LYS A 887 -33.67 -3.32 20.98
N ASN A 888 -34.89 -2.78 21.12
CA ASN A 888 -35.81 -2.51 20.02
C ASN A 888 -36.06 -1.00 19.87
N VAL A 889 -36.78 -0.61 18.82
CA VAL A 889 -37.10 0.81 18.53
C VAL A 889 -37.82 1.48 19.69
N ASP A 890 -38.60 0.75 20.48
CA ASP A 890 -39.34 1.33 21.59
C ASP A 890 -38.46 1.69 22.80
N SER A 891 -37.24 1.15 22.83
CA SER A 891 -36.26 1.29 23.91
C SER A 891 -35.08 2.21 23.58
N ILE A 892 -35.16 2.94 22.46
CA ILE A 892 -34.18 3.97 22.08
C ILE A 892 -34.38 5.23 22.92
N ASP A 893 -33.33 6.04 22.99
CA ASP A 893 -33.36 7.31 23.70
C ASP A 893 -34.27 8.34 23.02
N THR A 894 -34.77 9.28 23.81
CA THR A 894 -35.80 10.22 23.39
C THR A 894 -35.26 11.60 23.05
N LEU A 895 -36.02 12.33 22.23
CA LEU A 895 -35.71 13.71 21.88
C LEU A 895 -35.70 14.62 23.12
N GLN A 896 -36.56 14.33 24.10
CA GLN A 896 -36.64 15.00 25.40
C GLN A 896 -35.34 14.81 26.18
N TYR A 897 -34.85 13.56 26.32
CA TYR A 897 -33.56 13.29 26.95
C TYR A 897 -32.39 13.94 26.22
N ALA A 898 -32.38 13.92 24.88
CA ALA A 898 -31.38 14.63 24.09
C ALA A 898 -31.42 16.16 24.32
N ARG A 899 -32.61 16.74 24.50
CA ARG A 899 -32.78 18.17 24.86
C ARG A 899 -32.29 18.44 26.28
N GLU A 900 -32.49 17.55 27.23
CA GLU A 900 -31.95 17.67 28.59
C GLU A 900 -30.42 17.65 28.59
N LEU A 901 -29.80 16.74 27.84
CA LEU A 901 -28.34 16.71 27.65
C LEU A 901 -27.82 17.99 26.99
N ALA A 902 -28.59 18.60 26.09
CA ALA A 902 -28.28 19.90 25.50
C ALA A 902 -28.52 21.08 26.46
N ALA A 903 -29.53 21.00 27.33
CA ALA A 903 -29.95 22.06 28.24
C ALA A 903 -29.12 22.12 29.54
N GLN A 904 -28.69 20.97 30.09
CA GLN A 904 -27.71 20.90 31.18
C GLN A 904 -26.40 21.64 30.83
N ARG A 905 -26.10 21.74 29.52
CA ARG A 905 -24.98 22.50 28.96
C ARG A 905 -25.28 24.00 28.79
N ALA A 906 -26.55 24.38 28.57
CA ALA A 906 -26.96 25.78 28.48
C ALA A 906 -27.11 26.43 29.87
N SER A 907 -27.60 25.70 30.87
CA SER A 907 -27.73 26.21 32.26
C SER A 907 -26.38 26.39 32.96
N SER A 908 -25.39 25.54 32.66
CA SER A 908 -23.99 25.72 33.06
C SER A 908 -23.28 26.87 32.33
N SER A 909 -23.86 27.39 31.23
CA SER A 909 -23.39 28.59 30.53
C SER A 909 -24.02 29.89 31.04
N ALA A 910 -25.17 29.82 31.73
CA ALA A 910 -25.91 30.98 32.24
C ALA A 910 -25.61 31.32 33.71
N SER A 911 -24.80 30.52 34.39
CA SER A 911 -24.49 30.62 35.83
C SER A 911 -23.07 31.13 36.14
N LEU A 912 -22.48 31.94 35.26
CA LEU A 912 -21.25 32.69 35.56
C LEU A 912 -21.42 34.18 35.21
N PRO A 913 -21.10 35.10 36.12
CA PRO A 913 -20.83 36.50 35.78
C PRO A 913 -19.58 36.66 34.89
#